data_AF-A9G1L1-F1
#
_entry.id   AF-A9G1L1-F1
#
_cell.length_a   1.000
_cell.length_b   1.000
_cell.length_c   1.000
_cell.angle_alpha   90.00
_cell.angle_beta   90.00
_cell.angle_gamma   90.00
#
_symmetry.space_group_name_H-M   'P 1'
#
loop_
_entity.id
_entity.type
_entity.pdbx_description
1 polymer ?
#
loop_
_entity_poly.entity_id
_entity_poly.type
_entity_poly.pdbx_seq_one_letter_code
_entity_poly.pdbx_strand_id
1 'polypeptide(L)'
;MSSKLSSSSSPVRSHSDPASPGAWQGARRAALAALAILPVSCADLGPTDGAPADLAEGEIAEAGQALSLPFPINERRSLVVTNTDILGAFKLKDVLQQLIDQAGVSLTPLQLFRQFMDTNRKAADGIGLGPHCDDVVIPGSAGSINGWPIDCPRVVGEEADRDPFADEEAPNAYVATTLANRFDLAPPDGANCGEYRVVFARRSGIPESAFQMRNFIIFEGRLPNPSPSLGREGCRPVVDFWYHLSDPAKSLETRRDELLAFYFDGLPGGFEPVLHIDHYGQNAGPYGGQIRTNEFLFAPEVDGDPPEPFTTWNLREFRLLHSGSGSSATLVVTPSFVKDNPAAPLFDPASTDARAVAFRSTSFPDLVERLAAADDINRFALEPGYPATMNAGESQMIGLQNNYFATFGAGPSALRTSIQSKLTAMGSALTPDQVVGRAFSLSCSGCHEPIGDATGSPTVELDLGTTATLAKLRPFTQTSEQLEADPDEPGGQRFKISEALTGVFIPFRKNVMAEFLLNDPILGFEKPGAWTSAQAQLSVHTGRVVEGISSLQVKTPSPFNEIVSPSFSSANLAPVGDKITLDLFVSPVQPSPSWGGNIEVLISIPSAGIHNQWAGNVPLTPLPRGQFVRIQFAQLPTATKNALNAGASDVKLQFNLNVTANSGPYYLDNVRFEN
;
A
#
# COMPACT_ATOMS: atom_id res chain seq x y z
N MET A 1 21.91 -8.29 -49.89
CA MET A 1 22.33 -7.56 -51.10
C MET A 1 21.74 -6.15 -51.01
N SER A 2 22.42 -5.23 -50.33
CA SER A 2 23.37 -4.24 -50.92
C SER A 2 22.70 -2.97 -51.48
N SER A 3 22.63 -1.97 -50.60
CA SER A 3 23.13 -0.59 -50.78
C SER A 3 22.40 0.44 -51.68
N LYS A 4 21.97 1.55 -51.04
CA LYS A 4 22.36 3.00 -51.21
C LYS A 4 21.13 3.90 -50.98
N LEU A 5 21.04 4.69 -49.91
CA LEU A 5 21.62 6.03 -49.64
C LEU A 5 21.13 7.14 -50.60
N SER A 6 20.38 8.11 -50.04
CA SER A 6 20.52 9.53 -50.38
C SER A 6 20.13 10.41 -49.19
N SER A 7 21.07 11.30 -48.86
CA SER A 7 21.05 12.37 -47.87
C SER A 7 20.61 13.71 -48.50
N SER A 8 20.13 14.65 -47.70
CA SER A 8 20.31 16.08 -47.96
C SER A 8 20.58 16.84 -46.66
N SER A 9 21.46 17.81 -46.77
CA SER A 9 22.33 18.42 -45.77
C SER A 9 21.90 19.85 -45.36
N SER A 10 22.41 20.23 -44.18
CA SER A 10 22.50 21.49 -43.42
C SER A 10 22.71 22.82 -44.19
N PRO A 11 22.68 23.99 -43.49
CA PRO A 11 23.92 24.46 -42.85
C PRO A 11 23.78 25.16 -41.47
N VAL A 12 24.89 25.04 -40.75
CA VAL A 12 25.33 25.75 -39.54
C VAL A 12 25.72 27.20 -39.86
N ARG A 13 25.52 28.13 -38.91
CA ARG A 13 26.45 29.26 -38.69
C ARG A 13 26.77 29.43 -37.22
N SER A 14 28.02 29.13 -36.90
CA SER A 14 28.77 29.57 -35.74
C SER A 14 29.39 30.95 -36.02
N HIS A 15 29.54 31.76 -34.97
CA HIS A 15 30.63 32.71 -34.85
C HIS A 15 31.14 32.70 -33.41
N SER A 16 32.46 32.65 -33.31
CA SER A 16 33.28 32.45 -32.12
C SER A 16 34.15 33.68 -31.84
N ASP A 17 34.26 34.01 -30.54
CA ASP A 17 35.44 34.48 -29.77
C ASP A 17 36.11 35.84 -30.08
N PRO A 18 36.98 36.44 -29.20
CA PRO A 18 37.65 35.89 -27.99
C PRO A 18 37.84 36.81 -26.74
N ALA A 19 38.40 36.18 -25.69
CA ALA A 19 39.26 36.69 -24.58
C ALA A 19 38.59 37.27 -23.31
N SER A 20 39.08 37.12 -22.06
CA SER A 20 39.97 36.24 -21.24
C SER A 20 40.11 36.97 -19.84
N PRO A 21 40.82 36.46 -18.80
CA PRO A 21 40.23 35.89 -17.57
C PRO A 21 40.57 36.66 -16.27
N GLY A 22 39.91 36.36 -15.14
CA GLY A 22 40.42 36.80 -13.83
C GLY A 22 39.54 36.54 -12.60
N ALA A 23 40.00 35.57 -11.79
CA ALA A 23 39.75 35.34 -10.35
C ALA A 23 38.28 35.04 -9.93
N TRP A 24 37.96 34.09 -9.04
CA TRP A 24 38.56 33.80 -7.74
C TRP A 24 38.48 32.30 -7.40
N GLN A 25 39.58 31.74 -6.92
CA GLN A 25 39.71 30.42 -6.31
C GLN A 25 39.84 30.54 -4.78
N GLY A 26 39.40 29.49 -4.08
CA GLY A 26 39.87 29.10 -2.74
C GLY A 26 38.91 29.46 -1.60
N ALA A 27 38.66 28.64 -0.59
CA ALA A 27 39.29 27.37 -0.21
C ALA A 27 38.40 26.61 0.80
N ARG A 28 38.49 25.28 0.79
CA ARG A 28 38.16 24.40 1.91
C ARG A 28 39.28 24.48 2.96
N ARG A 29 38.93 24.49 4.26
CA ARG A 29 39.42 23.59 5.34
C ARG A 29 39.40 24.25 6.74
N ALA A 30 38.67 23.57 7.64
CA ALA A 30 39.04 23.12 8.99
C ALA A 30 39.36 24.10 10.15
N ALA A 31 38.65 23.85 11.27
CA ALA A 31 39.11 23.66 12.67
C ALA A 31 38.18 24.42 13.66
N LEU A 32 37.30 23.76 14.43
CA LEU A 32 37.49 23.04 15.72
C LEU A 32 37.97 23.88 16.91
N ALA A 33 37.17 23.78 17.98
CA ALA A 33 37.43 23.96 19.42
C ALA A 33 37.41 25.38 20.03
N ALA A 34 36.43 25.63 20.91
CA ALA A 34 36.68 25.93 22.32
C ALA A 34 35.41 25.80 23.17
N LEU A 35 35.53 25.01 24.24
CA LEU A 35 34.56 24.79 25.31
C LEU A 35 34.58 25.96 26.33
N ALA A 36 33.44 26.10 27.01
CA ALA A 36 33.24 26.58 28.39
C ALA A 36 33.51 28.07 28.72
N ILE A 37 32.48 28.70 29.31
CA ILE A 37 32.49 29.33 30.65
C ILE A 37 31.03 29.74 30.96
N LEU A 38 30.46 29.17 32.03
CA LEU A 38 29.27 29.70 32.71
C LEU A 38 29.65 30.97 33.49
N PRO A 39 28.67 31.85 33.78
CA PRO A 39 28.49 32.17 35.19
C PRO A 39 27.04 32.14 35.66
N VAL A 40 26.97 31.83 36.95
CA VAL A 40 25.86 31.81 37.90
C VAL A 40 25.15 33.16 38.03
N SER A 41 23.82 33.14 38.24
CA SER A 41 23.16 34.10 39.14
C SER A 41 22.07 33.42 39.98
N CYS A 42 22.15 33.64 41.29
CA CYS A 42 21.36 33.08 42.37
C CYS A 42 19.90 33.58 42.44
N ALA A 43 19.01 32.77 43.03
CA ALA A 43 18.15 33.18 44.15
C ALA A 43 17.53 31.96 44.89
N ASP A 44 17.74 31.96 46.22
CA ASP A 44 16.87 31.55 47.34
C ASP A 44 16.63 30.08 47.76
N LEU A 45 17.54 29.65 48.65
CA LEU A 45 17.36 29.20 50.05
C LEU A 45 16.07 28.50 50.53
N GLY A 46 16.27 27.25 50.99
CA GLY A 46 15.54 26.60 52.10
C GLY A 46 16.39 25.47 52.71
N PRO A 47 16.54 25.33 54.04
CA PRO A 47 17.47 24.38 54.65
C PRO A 47 16.82 23.07 55.15
N THR A 48 17.70 22.09 55.44
CA THR A 48 17.57 20.80 56.19
C THR A 48 17.21 19.55 55.38
N ASP A 49 17.80 18.36 55.54
CA ASP A 49 18.97 17.79 56.22
C ASP A 49 19.16 16.34 55.68
N GLY A 50 20.40 15.87 55.49
CA GLY A 50 20.75 14.43 55.48
C GLY A 50 21.28 13.81 54.17
N ALA A 51 22.60 13.55 54.13
CA ALA A 51 23.35 12.73 53.16
C ALA A 51 23.16 11.20 53.46
N PRO A 52 23.57 10.22 52.60
CA PRO A 52 24.67 10.30 51.62
C PRO A 52 24.45 9.73 50.21
N ALA A 53 25.37 10.20 49.37
CA ALA A 53 25.69 9.88 47.98
C ALA A 53 25.43 8.44 47.51
N ASP A 54 24.74 8.33 46.38
CA ASP A 54 25.03 7.32 45.38
C ASP A 54 25.55 7.97 44.11
N LEU A 55 26.55 7.29 43.55
CA LEU A 55 27.43 7.73 42.49
C LEU A 55 26.65 7.94 41.19
N ALA A 56 26.92 9.06 40.52
CA ALA A 56 26.50 9.26 39.14
C ALA A 56 27.16 8.18 38.26
N GLU A 57 26.38 7.20 37.83
CA GLU A 57 26.67 6.45 36.62
C GLU A 57 26.64 7.44 35.47
N GLY A 58 27.80 7.68 34.88
CA GLY A 58 27.92 8.46 33.67
C GLY A 58 27.09 7.81 32.57
N GLU A 59 26.14 8.55 32.03
CA GLU A 59 25.56 8.29 30.72
C GLU A 59 26.69 8.25 29.69
N ILE A 60 27.16 7.04 29.40
CA ILE A 60 27.84 6.76 28.15
C ILE A 60 26.74 6.85 27.11
N ALA A 61 26.77 7.92 26.30
CA ALA A 61 25.79 8.19 25.27
C ALA A 61 25.66 6.99 24.30
N GLU A 62 24.66 6.14 24.54
CA GLU A 62 24.16 5.12 23.63
C GLU A 62 23.24 5.79 22.61
N ALA A 63 23.79 6.10 21.42
CA ALA A 63 23.06 6.09 20.16
C ALA A 63 24.08 6.24 19.03
N GLY A 64 24.24 5.20 18.20
CA GLY A 64 24.57 5.48 16.81
C GLY A 64 23.48 6.40 16.28
N GLN A 65 23.85 7.55 15.71
CA GLN A 65 22.88 8.50 15.17
C GLN A 65 21.95 7.75 14.21
N ALA A 66 20.68 7.58 14.59
CA ALA A 66 19.69 7.00 13.70
C ALA A 66 19.64 7.85 12.42
N LEU A 67 19.66 7.20 11.26
CA LEU A 67 19.44 7.89 9.98
C LEU A 67 18.13 8.68 10.11
N SER A 68 18.19 9.97 9.79
CA SER A 68 17.05 10.87 9.94
C SER A 68 16.78 11.62 8.65
N LEU A 69 15.50 11.83 8.38
CA LEU A 69 15.03 12.60 7.25
C LEU A 69 15.29 14.10 7.52
N PRO A 70 15.67 14.91 6.50
CA PRO A 70 15.91 16.35 6.66
C PRO A 70 14.74 17.12 7.27
N PHE A 71 13.51 16.68 7.02
CA PHE A 71 12.27 17.17 7.62
C PHE A 71 11.28 16.01 7.79
N PRO A 72 10.33 16.09 8.75
CA PRO A 72 9.37 15.02 8.99
C PRO A 72 8.38 14.87 7.83
N ILE A 73 7.89 13.65 7.61
CA ILE A 73 6.78 13.40 6.69
C ILE A 73 5.49 13.99 7.27
N ASN A 74 4.94 15.01 6.60
CA ASN A 74 3.58 15.50 6.82
C ASN A 74 2.60 14.61 6.03
N GLU A 75 1.80 13.86 6.78
CA GLU A 75 0.84 12.89 6.28
C GLU A 75 -0.22 13.50 5.34
N ARG A 76 -0.65 14.73 5.60
CA ARG A 76 -1.68 15.44 4.82
C ARG A 76 -1.12 16.13 3.57
N ARG A 77 0.21 16.11 3.39
CA ARG A 77 0.91 16.62 2.19
C ARG A 77 1.50 15.51 1.33
N SER A 78 1.99 14.43 1.96
CA SER A 78 2.76 13.38 1.28
C SER A 78 2.06 12.03 1.14
N LEU A 79 0.98 11.78 1.89
CA LEU A 79 0.27 10.49 1.87
C LEU A 79 -1.18 10.62 1.43
N VAL A 80 -1.92 11.59 1.99
CA VAL A 80 -3.33 11.84 1.66
C VAL A 80 -3.60 13.35 1.61
N VAL A 81 -3.59 13.92 0.40
CA VAL A 81 -3.82 15.34 0.16
C VAL A 81 -5.31 15.62 0.02
N THR A 82 -5.82 16.51 0.87
CA THR A 82 -7.24 16.87 0.92
C THR A 82 -7.49 18.38 0.96
N ASN A 83 -6.45 19.20 0.81
CA ASN A 83 -6.57 20.66 0.82
C ASN A 83 -7.39 21.14 -0.40
N THR A 84 -8.37 22.03 -0.18
CA THR A 84 -9.32 22.43 -1.22
C THR A 84 -8.70 23.25 -2.35
N ASP A 85 -7.66 24.05 -2.06
CA ASP A 85 -7.02 24.91 -3.06
C ASP A 85 -6.14 24.11 -4.01
N ILE A 86 -5.52 23.02 -3.51
CA ILE A 86 -4.83 22.05 -4.35
C ILE A 86 -5.85 21.29 -5.21
N LEU A 87 -6.86 20.70 -4.56
CA LEU A 87 -7.82 19.82 -5.23
C LEU A 87 -8.74 20.55 -6.21
N GLY A 88 -8.99 21.84 -5.99
CA GLY A 88 -9.77 22.67 -6.90
C GLY A 88 -9.22 22.74 -8.32
N ALA A 89 -7.93 22.41 -8.53
CA ALA A 89 -7.31 22.31 -9.84
C ALA A 89 -7.48 20.95 -10.54
N PHE A 90 -7.95 19.92 -9.84
CA PHE A 90 -8.24 18.62 -10.43
C PHE A 90 -9.71 18.55 -10.82
N LYS A 91 -10.00 18.64 -12.12
CA LYS A 91 -11.36 18.55 -12.66
C LYS A 91 -11.62 17.19 -13.28
N LEU A 92 -12.79 16.61 -13.01
CA LEU A 92 -13.20 15.33 -13.62
C LEU A 92 -13.19 15.44 -15.16
N LYS A 93 -13.62 16.59 -15.69
CA LYS A 93 -13.60 16.88 -17.12
C LYS A 93 -12.20 16.74 -17.73
N ASP A 94 -11.17 17.26 -17.06
CA ASP A 94 -9.79 17.24 -17.53
C ASP A 94 -9.20 15.83 -17.46
N VAL A 95 -9.52 15.07 -16.41
CA VAL A 95 -9.16 13.64 -16.31
C VAL A 95 -9.73 12.86 -17.49
N LEU A 96 -11.03 13.00 -17.76
CA LEU A 96 -11.68 12.31 -18.88
C LEU A 96 -11.12 12.76 -20.23
N GLN A 97 -10.84 14.05 -20.40
CA GLN A 97 -10.24 14.58 -21.62
C GLN A 97 -8.85 13.99 -21.87
N GLN A 98 -7.99 13.92 -20.84
CA GLN A 98 -6.67 13.33 -20.97
C GLN A 98 -6.72 11.86 -21.42
N LEU A 99 -7.63 11.07 -20.85
CA LEU A 99 -7.81 9.66 -21.23
C LEU A 99 -8.31 9.53 -22.68
N ILE A 100 -9.22 10.40 -23.11
CA ILE A 100 -9.70 10.48 -24.49
C ILE A 100 -8.57 10.81 -25.46
N ASP A 101 -7.75 11.82 -25.12
CA ASP A 101 -6.64 12.28 -25.95
C ASP A 101 -5.59 11.19 -26.12
N GLN A 102 -5.22 10.50 -25.04
CA GLN A 102 -4.29 9.37 -25.07
C GLN A 102 -4.82 8.21 -25.91
N ALA A 103 -6.12 7.91 -25.83
CA ALA A 103 -6.74 6.86 -26.63
C ALA A 103 -6.88 7.24 -28.12
N GLY A 104 -6.76 8.54 -28.47
CA GLY A 104 -6.91 9.02 -29.84
C GLY A 104 -8.33 8.84 -30.40
N VAL A 105 -9.35 8.86 -29.53
CA VAL A 105 -10.76 8.67 -29.90
C VAL A 105 -11.49 10.00 -30.06
N SER A 106 -12.56 10.02 -30.87
CA SER A 106 -13.41 11.21 -31.05
C SER A 106 -14.58 11.24 -30.07
N LEU A 107 -14.29 11.07 -28.78
CA LEU A 107 -15.27 11.26 -27.70
C LEU A 107 -15.12 12.64 -27.07
N THR A 108 -16.19 13.14 -26.47
CA THR A 108 -16.13 14.26 -25.53
C THR A 108 -16.13 13.74 -24.09
N PRO A 109 -15.63 14.51 -23.10
CA PRO A 109 -15.72 14.15 -21.69
C PRO A 109 -17.15 13.82 -21.25
N LEU A 110 -18.14 14.56 -21.76
CA LEU A 110 -19.55 14.30 -21.49
C LEU A 110 -20.00 12.94 -22.03
N GLN A 111 -19.62 12.58 -23.27
CA GLN A 111 -19.98 11.27 -23.83
C GLN A 111 -19.33 10.11 -23.06
N LEU A 112 -18.08 10.26 -22.63
CA LEU A 112 -17.41 9.23 -21.82
C LEU A 112 -18.03 9.13 -20.42
N PHE A 113 -18.35 10.25 -19.77
CA PHE A 113 -19.07 10.26 -18.50
C PHE A 113 -20.44 9.56 -18.63
N ARG A 114 -21.20 9.89 -19.67
CA ARG A 114 -22.51 9.28 -19.91
C ARG A 114 -22.39 7.79 -20.20
N GLN A 115 -21.46 7.38 -21.06
CA GLN A 115 -21.15 5.96 -21.29
C GLN A 115 -20.86 5.24 -19.97
N PHE A 116 -20.06 5.86 -19.09
CA PHE A 116 -19.72 5.27 -17.80
C PHE A 116 -20.96 5.11 -16.90
N MET A 117 -21.75 6.16 -16.70
CA MET A 117 -22.94 6.08 -15.85
C MET A 117 -23.99 5.12 -16.44
N ASP A 118 -24.12 5.04 -17.76
CA ASP A 118 -25.05 4.18 -18.49
C ASP A 118 -24.83 2.68 -18.22
N THR A 119 -23.63 2.29 -17.79
CA THR A 119 -23.33 0.90 -17.36
C THR A 119 -24.21 0.40 -16.22
N ASN A 120 -24.85 1.31 -15.49
CA ASN A 120 -25.79 1.01 -14.41
C ASN A 120 -27.25 0.85 -14.87
N ARG A 121 -27.56 1.15 -16.13
CA ARG A 121 -28.89 0.94 -16.73
C ARG A 121 -28.98 -0.44 -17.37
N LYS A 122 -30.21 -0.86 -17.63
CA LYS A 122 -30.50 -1.99 -18.51
C LYS A 122 -30.31 -1.59 -19.96
N ALA A 123 -29.93 -2.53 -20.82
CA ALA A 123 -29.71 -2.31 -22.24
C ALA A 123 -30.95 -1.75 -22.97
N ALA A 124 -32.15 -2.10 -22.50
CA ALA A 124 -33.41 -1.58 -23.06
C ALA A 124 -33.64 -0.09 -22.80
N ASP A 125 -33.05 0.46 -21.73
CA ASP A 125 -33.24 1.85 -21.26
C ASP A 125 -31.97 2.71 -21.44
N GLY A 126 -30.88 2.11 -21.90
CA GLY A 126 -29.59 2.78 -22.05
C GLY A 126 -29.42 3.56 -23.34
N ILE A 127 -28.30 4.28 -23.43
CA ILE A 127 -28.00 5.17 -24.58
C ILE A 127 -27.12 4.50 -25.65
N GLY A 128 -26.78 3.22 -25.46
CA GLY A 128 -26.12 2.38 -26.47
C GLY A 128 -24.65 2.75 -26.73
N LEU A 129 -23.97 3.38 -25.77
CA LEU A 129 -22.58 3.82 -25.89
C LEU A 129 -21.56 2.83 -25.28
N GLY A 130 -22.02 1.79 -24.60
CA GLY A 130 -21.18 0.85 -23.87
C GLY A 130 -21.95 -0.35 -23.33
N PRO A 131 -21.33 -1.13 -22.44
CA PRO A 131 -21.99 -2.26 -21.79
C PRO A 131 -23.04 -1.79 -20.76
N HIS A 132 -23.98 -2.67 -20.44
CA HIS A 132 -25.07 -2.46 -19.49
C HIS A 132 -25.06 -3.51 -18.38
N CYS A 133 -25.75 -3.24 -17.26
CA CYS A 133 -25.72 -4.14 -16.10
C CYS A 133 -26.43 -5.49 -16.33
N ASP A 134 -27.24 -5.61 -17.39
CA ASP A 134 -27.96 -6.82 -17.79
C ASP A 134 -27.43 -7.47 -19.08
N ASP A 135 -26.25 -7.06 -19.57
CA ASP A 135 -25.60 -7.71 -20.72
C ASP A 135 -25.34 -9.21 -20.47
N VAL A 136 -25.13 -9.57 -19.20
CA VAL A 136 -25.05 -10.96 -18.74
C VAL A 136 -26.06 -11.18 -17.62
N VAL A 137 -27.01 -12.08 -17.83
CA VAL A 137 -28.02 -12.46 -16.84
C VAL A 137 -27.82 -13.91 -16.41
N ILE A 138 -27.95 -14.17 -15.10
CA ILE A 138 -27.94 -15.51 -14.51
C ILE A 138 -29.31 -15.83 -13.90
N PRO A 139 -29.66 -17.12 -13.69
CA PRO A 139 -30.93 -17.48 -13.10
C PRO A 139 -31.17 -16.78 -11.75
N GLY A 140 -32.30 -16.10 -11.61
CA GLY A 140 -32.70 -15.43 -10.36
C GLY A 140 -32.12 -14.04 -10.13
N SER A 141 -31.42 -13.44 -11.09
CA SER A 141 -30.91 -12.07 -11.02
C SER A 141 -31.31 -11.26 -12.26
N ALA A 142 -31.42 -9.94 -12.11
CA ALA A 142 -31.67 -9.02 -13.24
C ALA A 142 -30.39 -8.68 -14.03
N GLY A 143 -29.22 -8.90 -13.42
CA GLY A 143 -27.91 -8.67 -14.02
C GLY A 143 -26.83 -9.49 -13.30
N SER A 144 -25.67 -9.62 -13.91
CA SER A 144 -24.53 -10.30 -13.29
C SER A 144 -23.20 -9.75 -13.79
N ILE A 145 -22.23 -9.75 -12.90
CA ILE A 145 -20.83 -9.48 -13.23
C ILE A 145 -20.00 -10.62 -12.66
N ASN A 146 -19.04 -11.13 -13.44
CA ASN A 146 -18.16 -12.22 -13.05
C ASN A 146 -18.91 -13.51 -12.62
N GLY A 147 -20.12 -13.72 -13.17
CA GLY A 147 -21.00 -14.84 -12.82
C GLY A 147 -21.60 -14.76 -11.42
N TRP A 148 -21.69 -13.56 -10.84
CA TRP A 148 -22.35 -13.28 -9.56
C TRP A 148 -23.47 -12.25 -9.78
N PRO A 149 -24.59 -12.36 -9.03
CA PRO A 149 -25.70 -11.43 -9.17
C PRO A 149 -25.28 -10.01 -8.80
N ILE A 150 -25.94 -9.02 -9.40
CA ILE A 150 -25.81 -7.60 -9.07
C ILE A 150 -27.19 -6.91 -9.11
N ASP A 151 -27.34 -5.79 -8.40
CA ASP A 151 -28.49 -4.90 -8.53
C ASP A 151 -28.55 -4.27 -9.94
N CYS A 152 -29.63 -4.46 -10.69
CA CYS A 152 -29.76 -3.88 -12.04
C CYS A 152 -31.21 -3.56 -12.39
N PRO A 153 -31.57 -2.31 -12.76
CA PRO A 153 -30.69 -1.12 -12.87
C PRO A 153 -30.39 -0.48 -11.51
N ARG A 154 -29.59 0.60 -11.52
CA ARG A 154 -29.31 1.46 -10.36
C ARG A 154 -29.63 2.93 -10.67
N VAL A 155 -30.07 3.67 -9.66
CA VAL A 155 -30.39 5.12 -9.75
C VAL A 155 -29.21 5.96 -10.25
N VAL A 156 -27.97 5.60 -9.90
CA VAL A 156 -26.78 6.29 -10.43
C VAL A 156 -26.71 6.26 -11.97
N GLY A 157 -27.37 5.30 -12.61
CA GLY A 157 -27.52 5.27 -14.06
C GLY A 157 -28.21 6.51 -14.62
N GLU A 158 -29.08 7.16 -13.86
CA GLU A 158 -29.75 8.42 -14.26
C GLU A 158 -28.76 9.57 -14.52
N GLU A 159 -27.55 9.50 -13.95
CA GLU A 159 -26.49 10.48 -14.23
C GLU A 159 -26.08 10.48 -15.71
N ALA A 160 -26.35 9.42 -16.47
CA ALA A 160 -26.12 9.38 -17.93
C ALA A 160 -26.99 10.37 -18.73
N ASP A 161 -28.08 10.89 -18.18
CA ASP A 161 -28.88 11.94 -18.84
C ASP A 161 -28.44 13.36 -18.49
N ARG A 162 -27.47 13.49 -17.58
CA ARG A 162 -27.06 14.78 -17.01
C ARG A 162 -25.78 15.29 -17.67
N ASP A 163 -25.50 16.56 -17.45
CA ASP A 163 -24.23 17.19 -17.81
C ASP A 163 -23.59 17.75 -16.53
N PRO A 164 -22.63 17.04 -15.92
CA PRO A 164 -21.94 17.51 -14.71
C PRO A 164 -20.91 18.61 -15.02
N PHE A 165 -20.71 18.97 -16.29
CA PHE A 165 -19.67 19.91 -16.74
C PHE A 165 -20.24 21.26 -17.21
N ALA A 166 -21.57 21.39 -17.26
CA ALA A 166 -22.25 22.63 -17.65
C ALA A 166 -22.12 23.74 -16.58
N ASP A 167 -22.14 23.36 -15.30
CA ASP A 167 -21.97 24.25 -14.15
C ASP A 167 -21.24 23.48 -13.04
N GLU A 168 -20.01 23.86 -12.73
CA GLU A 168 -19.16 23.19 -11.73
C GLU A 168 -19.66 23.37 -10.28
N GLU A 169 -20.62 24.27 -10.06
CA GLU A 169 -21.23 24.52 -8.74
C GLU A 169 -22.58 23.84 -8.57
N ALA A 170 -23.12 23.22 -9.63
CA ALA A 170 -24.40 22.53 -9.57
C ALA A 170 -24.35 21.28 -8.66
N PRO A 171 -25.48 20.87 -8.06
CA PRO A 171 -25.54 19.68 -7.21
C PRO A 171 -25.07 18.39 -7.90
N ASN A 172 -25.26 18.28 -9.22
CA ASN A 172 -24.85 17.14 -10.04
C ASN A 172 -23.41 17.25 -10.58
N ALA A 173 -22.67 18.31 -10.27
CA ALA A 173 -21.25 18.41 -10.60
C ALA A 173 -20.39 17.56 -9.65
N TYR A 174 -19.13 17.35 -10.04
CA TYR A 174 -18.17 16.54 -9.28
C TYR A 174 -16.95 17.38 -8.90
N VAL A 175 -16.51 17.27 -7.64
CA VAL A 175 -15.32 17.96 -7.11
C VAL A 175 -14.30 16.94 -6.63
N ALA A 176 -13.00 17.18 -6.90
CA ALA A 176 -11.94 16.36 -6.34
C ALA A 176 -11.86 16.56 -4.83
N THR A 177 -11.82 15.47 -4.07
CA THR A 177 -11.79 15.48 -2.60
C THR A 177 -10.52 14.88 -2.03
N THR A 178 -9.78 14.08 -2.81
CA THR A 178 -8.57 13.42 -2.31
C THR A 178 -7.61 13.05 -3.43
N LEU A 179 -6.31 13.29 -3.20
CA LEU A 179 -5.21 12.57 -3.84
C LEU A 179 -4.55 11.66 -2.81
N ALA A 180 -4.31 10.40 -3.16
CA ALA A 180 -3.70 9.44 -2.23
C ALA A 180 -2.47 8.77 -2.84
N ASN A 181 -1.39 8.72 -2.06
CA ASN A 181 -0.18 7.96 -2.31
C ASN A 181 -0.27 6.62 -1.60
N ARG A 182 -0.25 5.53 -2.37
CA ARG A 182 -0.22 4.15 -1.87
C ARG A 182 1.03 3.41 -2.32
N PHE A 183 2.20 4.02 -2.13
CA PHE A 183 3.50 3.35 -2.29
C PHE A 183 3.63 2.11 -1.40
N ASP A 184 2.88 2.02 -0.30
CA ASP A 184 2.76 0.81 0.52
C ASP A 184 2.21 -0.40 -0.24
N LEU A 185 1.53 -0.18 -1.37
CA LEU A 185 1.03 -1.24 -2.26
C LEU A 185 1.99 -1.57 -3.41
N ALA A 186 3.18 -0.98 -3.46
CA ALA A 186 4.22 -1.35 -4.42
C ALA A 186 4.73 -2.77 -4.08
N PRO A 187 4.69 -3.75 -5.01
CA PRO A 187 5.11 -5.10 -4.71
C PRO A 187 6.63 -5.19 -4.46
N PRO A 188 7.10 -6.15 -3.63
CA PRO A 188 8.54 -6.33 -3.36
C PRO A 188 9.42 -6.48 -4.60
N ASP A 189 8.89 -7.08 -5.67
CA ASP A 189 9.61 -7.26 -6.94
C ASP A 189 9.76 -5.96 -7.75
N GLY A 190 9.12 -4.87 -7.33
CA GLY A 190 9.14 -3.60 -8.02
C GLY A 190 8.41 -3.61 -9.37
N ALA A 191 7.46 -4.52 -9.61
CA ALA A 191 6.70 -4.54 -10.86
C ALA A 191 5.92 -3.24 -11.12
N ASN A 192 5.56 -2.50 -10.07
CA ASN A 192 5.00 -1.15 -10.14
C ASN A 192 5.41 -0.34 -8.89
N CYS A 193 5.15 0.96 -8.92
CA CYS A 193 5.45 1.90 -7.84
C CYS A 193 4.28 2.15 -6.90
N GLY A 194 3.34 1.21 -6.82
CA GLY A 194 2.15 1.31 -5.98
C GLY A 194 0.98 1.93 -6.74
N GLU A 195 0.05 2.49 -5.96
CA GLU A 195 -1.22 3.01 -6.48
C GLU A 195 -1.39 4.49 -6.12
N TYR A 196 -1.94 5.27 -7.04
CA TYR A 196 -2.16 6.70 -6.86
C TYR A 196 -3.60 7.03 -7.22
N ARG A 197 -4.30 7.67 -6.28
CA ARG A 197 -5.75 7.89 -6.42
C ARG A 197 -6.10 9.34 -6.70
N VAL A 198 -7.16 9.55 -7.48
CA VAL A 198 -7.95 10.78 -7.47
C VAL A 198 -9.39 10.39 -7.13
N VAL A 199 -9.95 10.99 -6.08
CA VAL A 199 -11.35 10.78 -5.67
C VAL A 199 -12.15 12.01 -6.04
N PHE A 200 -13.22 11.81 -6.81
CA PHE A 200 -14.23 12.82 -7.09
C PHE A 200 -15.51 12.51 -6.33
N ALA A 201 -16.11 13.50 -5.70
CA ALA A 201 -17.41 13.40 -5.03
C ALA A 201 -18.43 14.28 -5.74
N ARG A 202 -19.67 13.79 -5.86
CA ARG A 202 -20.82 14.57 -6.33
C ARG A 202 -21.14 15.67 -5.32
N ARG A 203 -21.29 16.92 -5.78
CA ARG A 203 -21.42 18.11 -4.92
C ARG A 203 -22.65 18.10 -4.03
N SER A 204 -23.73 17.46 -4.46
CA SER A 204 -24.93 17.24 -3.65
C SER A 204 -24.66 16.55 -2.31
N GLY A 205 -23.54 15.82 -2.16
CA GLY A 205 -23.14 15.20 -0.90
C GLY A 205 -22.45 16.14 0.10
N ILE A 206 -22.06 17.36 -0.32
CA ILE A 206 -21.31 18.32 0.53
C ILE A 206 -22.11 18.71 1.78
N PRO A 207 -23.41 19.07 1.69
CA PRO A 207 -24.21 19.31 2.89
C PRO A 207 -24.33 18.03 3.73
N GLU A 208 -24.02 18.10 5.03
CA GLU A 208 -24.03 16.91 5.90
C GLU A 208 -25.40 16.20 5.96
N SER A 209 -26.50 16.92 5.66
CA SER A 209 -27.85 16.38 5.62
C SER A 209 -28.18 15.54 4.37
N ALA A 210 -27.36 15.61 3.32
CA ALA A 210 -27.66 15.05 2.00
C ALA A 210 -27.05 13.65 1.79
N PHE A 211 -27.06 12.81 2.82
CA PHE A 211 -26.36 11.53 2.81
C PHE A 211 -26.83 10.56 1.71
N GLN A 212 -28.08 10.71 1.24
CA GLN A 212 -28.74 9.90 0.22
C GLN A 212 -28.49 10.42 -1.22
N MET A 213 -27.70 11.47 -1.36
CA MET A 213 -27.42 12.14 -2.63
C MET A 213 -25.92 12.14 -2.91
N ARG A 214 -25.17 11.15 -2.42
CA ARG A 214 -23.71 11.09 -2.60
C ARG A 214 -23.37 10.09 -3.70
N ASN A 215 -22.37 10.43 -4.50
CA ASN A 215 -21.74 9.49 -5.41
C ASN A 215 -20.26 9.83 -5.49
N PHE A 216 -19.40 8.82 -5.57
CA PHE A 216 -17.97 9.02 -5.76
C PHE A 216 -17.49 8.29 -7.00
N ILE A 217 -16.53 8.89 -7.70
CA ILE A 217 -15.76 8.29 -8.77
C ILE A 217 -14.30 8.29 -8.34
N ILE A 218 -13.68 7.12 -8.32
CA ILE A 218 -12.33 6.91 -7.81
C ILE A 218 -11.47 6.34 -8.92
N PHE A 219 -10.47 7.10 -9.35
CA PHE A 219 -9.45 6.62 -10.27
C PHE A 219 -8.29 6.07 -9.44
N GLU A 220 -8.07 4.75 -9.45
CA GLU A 220 -7.02 4.05 -8.69
C GLU A 220 -5.94 3.56 -9.66
N GLY A 221 -5.03 4.46 -10.04
CA GLY A 221 -4.02 4.20 -11.06
C GLY A 221 -2.83 3.42 -10.49
N ARG A 222 -2.42 2.33 -11.16
CA ARG A 222 -1.18 1.62 -10.85
C ARG A 222 -0.05 2.18 -11.69
N LEU A 223 0.96 2.79 -11.04
CA LEU A 223 2.06 3.46 -11.75
C LEU A 223 3.17 2.46 -12.09
N PRO A 224 3.47 2.20 -13.37
CA PRO A 224 4.54 1.31 -13.77
C PRO A 224 5.91 1.74 -13.22
N ASN A 225 6.77 0.77 -12.91
CA ASN A 225 8.16 1.04 -12.60
C ASN A 225 8.97 1.01 -13.90
N PRO A 226 9.58 2.12 -14.36
CA PRO A 226 10.36 2.15 -15.59
C PRO A 226 11.70 1.39 -15.46
N SER A 227 12.11 1.03 -14.24
CA SER A 227 13.36 0.32 -13.94
C SER A 227 13.14 -0.93 -13.06
N PRO A 228 12.36 -1.93 -13.52
CA PRO A 228 11.97 -3.08 -12.69
C PRO A 228 13.17 -3.96 -12.28
N SER A 229 14.29 -3.91 -13.00
CA SER A 229 15.53 -4.62 -12.61
C SER A 229 16.12 -4.14 -11.28
N LEU A 230 15.75 -2.94 -10.81
CA LEU A 230 16.15 -2.41 -9.51
C LEU A 230 15.21 -2.85 -8.38
N GLY A 231 14.14 -3.59 -8.67
CA GLY A 231 13.06 -3.83 -7.70
C GLY A 231 12.40 -2.51 -7.28
N ARG A 232 11.95 -2.42 -6.03
CA ARG A 232 11.30 -1.20 -5.50
C ARG A 232 12.19 0.04 -5.51
N GLU A 233 13.51 -0.10 -5.52
CA GLU A 233 14.42 1.06 -5.65
C GLU A 233 14.25 1.80 -6.97
N GLY A 234 13.74 1.12 -8.02
CA GLY A 234 13.35 1.79 -9.26
C GLY A 234 12.28 2.88 -9.05
N CYS A 235 11.51 2.80 -7.96
CA CYS A 235 10.46 3.75 -7.61
C CYS A 235 10.93 4.91 -6.73
N ARG A 236 12.22 4.97 -6.36
CA ARG A 236 12.76 6.02 -5.48
C ARG A 236 12.41 7.44 -5.95
N PRO A 237 12.47 7.80 -7.25
CA PRO A 237 12.07 9.14 -7.71
C PRO A 237 10.61 9.51 -7.35
N VAL A 238 9.70 8.54 -7.36
CA VAL A 238 8.30 8.75 -6.99
C VAL A 238 8.16 8.95 -5.49
N VAL A 239 8.88 8.16 -4.69
CA VAL A 239 8.86 8.30 -3.22
C VAL A 239 9.50 9.61 -2.79
N ASP A 240 10.61 9.99 -3.40
CA ASP A 240 11.25 11.29 -3.18
C ASP A 240 10.31 12.44 -3.56
N PHE A 241 9.63 12.36 -4.71
CA PHE A 241 8.64 13.36 -5.10
C PHE A 241 7.58 13.57 -4.01
N TRP A 242 6.92 12.49 -3.57
CA TRP A 242 5.91 12.58 -2.53
C TRP A 242 6.51 13.04 -1.20
N TYR A 243 7.73 12.63 -0.85
CA TYR A 243 8.41 13.06 0.37
C TYR A 243 8.62 14.58 0.38
N HIS A 244 9.11 15.14 -0.72
CA HIS A 244 9.39 16.57 -0.84
C HIS A 244 8.13 17.44 -0.84
N LEU A 245 6.91 16.88 -0.95
CA LEU A 245 5.69 17.64 -0.66
C LEU A 245 5.59 18.02 0.82
N SER A 246 6.27 17.31 1.72
CA SER A 246 6.36 17.65 3.14
C SER A 246 7.31 18.81 3.46
N ASP A 247 8.15 19.23 2.52
CA ASP A 247 9.13 20.30 2.73
C ASP A 247 8.42 21.57 3.25
N PRO A 248 8.73 22.07 4.46
CA PRO A 248 8.10 23.26 5.02
C PRO A 248 8.39 24.54 4.23
N ALA A 249 9.45 24.57 3.42
CA ALA A 249 9.78 25.72 2.57
C ALA A 249 8.92 25.80 1.29
N LYS A 250 8.23 24.72 0.92
CA LYS A 250 7.41 24.67 -0.30
C LYS A 250 6.08 25.41 -0.09
N SER A 251 5.66 26.21 -1.07
CA SER A 251 4.36 26.90 -1.04
C SER A 251 3.21 25.97 -1.41
N LEU A 252 1.97 26.38 -1.09
CA LEU A 252 0.76 25.66 -1.46
C LEU A 252 0.63 25.53 -2.99
N GLU A 253 0.87 26.61 -3.72
CA GLU A 253 0.81 26.66 -5.19
C GLU A 253 1.87 25.75 -5.81
N THR A 254 3.09 25.74 -5.25
CA THR A 254 4.15 24.85 -5.75
C THR A 254 3.77 23.38 -5.58
N ARG A 255 3.19 22.99 -4.43
CA ARG A 255 2.69 21.63 -4.22
C ARG A 255 1.57 21.28 -5.22
N ARG A 256 0.64 22.20 -5.44
CA ARG A 256 -0.46 22.01 -6.41
C ARG A 256 0.09 21.76 -7.81
N ASP A 257 1.00 22.61 -8.28
CA ASP A 257 1.52 22.56 -9.65
C ASP A 257 2.39 21.29 -9.86
N GLU A 258 3.17 20.89 -8.85
CA GLU A 258 3.93 19.63 -8.86
C GLU A 258 3.01 18.40 -8.86
N LEU A 259 1.92 18.40 -8.09
CA LEU A 259 0.91 17.33 -8.10
C LEU A 259 0.19 17.25 -9.45
N LEU A 260 -0.17 18.39 -10.05
CA LEU A 260 -0.75 18.41 -11.39
C LEU A 260 0.21 17.79 -12.41
N ALA A 261 1.48 18.19 -12.40
CA ALA A 261 2.48 17.62 -13.29
C ALA A 261 2.63 16.10 -13.08
N PHE A 262 2.70 15.62 -11.82
CA PHE A 262 2.78 14.19 -11.55
C PHE A 262 1.59 13.39 -12.11
N TYR A 263 0.38 13.93 -11.99
CA TYR A 263 -0.83 13.24 -12.43
C TYR A 263 -1.08 13.36 -13.94
N PHE A 264 -0.79 14.50 -14.56
CA PHE A 264 -1.10 14.79 -15.97
C PHE A 264 0.10 14.62 -16.92
N ASP A 265 1.33 14.84 -16.46
CA ASP A 265 2.55 14.80 -17.29
C ASP A 265 3.51 13.65 -16.94
N GLY A 266 3.53 13.20 -15.68
CA GLY A 266 4.45 12.19 -15.16
C GLY A 266 5.71 12.78 -14.51
N LEU A 267 6.73 11.95 -14.28
CA LEU A 267 8.02 12.37 -13.70
C LEU A 267 9.19 12.09 -14.67
N PRO A 268 10.29 12.86 -14.57
CA PRO A 268 11.54 12.52 -15.25
C PRO A 268 12.01 11.10 -14.94
N GLY A 269 12.74 10.48 -15.86
CA GLY A 269 13.22 9.10 -15.71
C GLY A 269 12.30 8.04 -16.32
N GLY A 270 11.30 8.46 -17.11
CA GLY A 270 10.41 7.57 -17.85
C GLY A 270 9.16 7.16 -17.08
N PHE A 271 8.78 7.90 -16.04
CA PHE A 271 7.50 7.68 -15.36
C PHE A 271 6.38 8.36 -16.13
N GLU A 272 5.42 7.56 -16.57
CA GLU A 272 4.18 8.03 -17.19
C GLU A 272 3.32 8.82 -16.20
N PRO A 273 2.40 9.68 -16.68
CA PRO A 273 1.42 10.34 -15.83
C PRO A 273 0.58 9.31 -15.07
N VAL A 274 0.20 9.62 -13.82
CA VAL A 274 -0.74 8.73 -13.09
C VAL A 274 -2.03 8.52 -13.88
N LEU A 275 -2.56 9.58 -14.47
CA LEU A 275 -3.74 9.57 -15.34
C LEU A 275 -3.34 9.08 -16.74
N HIS A 276 -3.09 7.79 -16.86
CA HIS A 276 -2.79 7.13 -18.13
C HIS A 276 -3.82 6.05 -18.45
N ILE A 277 -4.21 5.91 -19.72
CA ILE A 277 -5.23 4.95 -20.18
C ILE A 277 -4.91 3.50 -19.81
N ASP A 278 -3.63 3.16 -19.67
CA ASP A 278 -3.18 1.81 -19.31
C ASP A 278 -3.21 1.52 -17.80
N HIS A 279 -3.43 2.54 -16.96
CA HIS A 279 -3.34 2.44 -15.49
C HIS A 279 -4.66 2.04 -14.83
N TYR A 280 -5.74 1.84 -15.59
CA TYR A 280 -7.12 1.68 -15.07
C TYR A 280 -7.84 0.43 -15.55
N GLY A 281 -7.11 -0.64 -15.85
CA GLY A 281 -7.68 -1.98 -16.04
C GLY A 281 -7.38 -2.63 -17.37
N GLN A 282 -6.66 -1.95 -18.27
CA GLN A 282 -6.22 -2.51 -19.56
C GLN A 282 -5.35 -3.76 -19.35
N ASN A 283 -4.44 -3.70 -18.38
CA ASN A 283 -3.60 -4.83 -18.02
C ASN A 283 -4.31 -5.74 -17.02
N ALA A 284 -4.32 -7.05 -17.27
CA ALA A 284 -4.90 -8.03 -16.35
C ALA A 284 -4.06 -8.22 -15.09
N GLY A 285 -4.69 -8.73 -14.02
CA GLY A 285 -4.02 -9.13 -12.79
C GLY A 285 -3.80 -7.98 -11.80
N PRO A 286 -2.91 -8.15 -10.79
CA PRO A 286 -2.70 -7.16 -9.73
C PRO A 286 -2.04 -5.86 -10.23
N TYR A 287 -1.65 -5.82 -11.51
CA TYR A 287 -0.92 -4.75 -12.18
C TYR A 287 -1.83 -3.74 -12.87
N GLY A 288 -3.13 -4.02 -12.96
CA GLY A 288 -4.04 -3.32 -13.86
C GLY A 288 -4.60 -1.98 -13.40
N GLY A 289 -4.57 -1.65 -12.11
CA GLY A 289 -5.36 -0.54 -11.55
C GLY A 289 -6.86 -0.65 -11.90
N GLN A 290 -7.66 0.34 -11.49
CA GLN A 290 -9.11 0.28 -11.62
C GLN A 290 -9.78 1.66 -11.47
N ILE A 291 -11.04 1.74 -11.90
CA ILE A 291 -11.95 2.82 -11.55
C ILE A 291 -13.02 2.24 -10.63
N ARG A 292 -13.42 2.94 -9.58
CA ARG A 292 -14.50 2.51 -8.67
C ARG A 292 -15.54 3.59 -8.49
N THR A 293 -16.80 3.18 -8.33
CA THR A 293 -17.88 4.05 -7.85
C THR A 293 -18.26 3.70 -6.43
N ASN A 294 -18.62 4.70 -5.64
CA ASN A 294 -19.17 4.51 -4.30
C ASN A 294 -20.52 5.23 -4.22
N GLU A 295 -21.59 4.46 -4.27
CA GLU A 295 -22.91 4.94 -4.70
C GLU A 295 -23.89 5.00 -3.53
N PHE A 296 -24.42 6.21 -3.28
CA PHE A 296 -25.39 6.49 -2.22
C PHE A 296 -26.67 7.15 -2.73
N LEU A 297 -26.92 7.13 -4.04
CA LEU A 297 -28.12 7.73 -4.62
C LEU A 297 -29.31 6.79 -4.32
N PHE A 298 -30.10 7.16 -3.30
CA PHE A 298 -31.19 6.33 -2.75
C PHE A 298 -32.60 6.89 -2.98
N ALA A 299 -32.72 8.13 -3.44
CA ALA A 299 -34.00 8.80 -3.61
C ALA A 299 -34.06 9.54 -4.95
N PRO A 300 -35.27 9.71 -5.52
CA PRO A 300 -35.46 10.59 -6.66
C PRO A 300 -35.07 12.03 -6.32
N GLU A 301 -34.39 12.69 -7.25
CA GLU A 301 -33.87 14.05 -7.06
C GLU A 301 -34.93 15.13 -7.29
N VAL A 302 -36.05 14.78 -7.92
CA VAL A 302 -37.15 15.71 -8.27
C VAL A 302 -38.47 15.25 -7.68
N ASP A 303 -39.22 16.19 -7.09
CA ASP A 303 -40.60 15.96 -6.67
C ASP A 303 -41.48 15.53 -7.86
N GLY A 304 -41.97 14.29 -7.84
CA GLY A 304 -42.84 13.73 -8.87
C GLY A 304 -42.25 12.55 -9.65
N ASP A 305 -40.96 12.26 -9.48
CA ASP A 305 -40.36 11.03 -9.98
C ASP A 305 -40.96 9.81 -9.25
N PRO A 306 -41.10 8.66 -9.93
CA PRO A 306 -41.58 7.45 -9.28
C PRO A 306 -40.64 7.08 -8.12
N PRO A 307 -41.18 6.60 -6.97
CA PRO A 307 -40.33 6.10 -5.90
C PRO A 307 -39.57 4.88 -6.40
N GLU A 308 -38.28 5.05 -6.67
CA GLU A 308 -37.37 3.95 -6.91
C GLU A 308 -37.29 3.10 -5.62
N PRO A 309 -37.34 1.75 -5.71
CA PRO A 309 -37.21 0.92 -4.53
C PRO A 309 -35.89 1.26 -3.84
N PHE A 310 -35.92 1.51 -2.52
CA PHE A 310 -34.75 1.84 -1.70
C PHE A 310 -33.52 1.06 -2.17
N THR A 311 -32.63 1.75 -2.88
CA THR A 311 -31.39 1.15 -3.35
C THR A 311 -30.43 1.12 -2.16
N THR A 312 -29.69 0.04 -2.03
CA THR A 312 -28.71 -0.09 -0.94
C THR A 312 -27.41 0.61 -1.34
N TRP A 313 -26.57 0.97 -0.36
CA TRP A 313 -25.20 1.39 -0.65
C TRP A 313 -24.50 0.33 -1.51
N ASN A 314 -23.79 0.77 -2.53
CA ASN A 314 -23.09 -0.11 -3.46
C ASN A 314 -21.72 0.45 -3.84
N LEU A 315 -20.73 -0.43 -3.93
CA LEU A 315 -19.45 -0.15 -4.56
C LEU A 315 -19.27 -1.05 -5.78
N ARG A 316 -18.97 -0.44 -6.92
CA ARG A 316 -18.67 -1.12 -8.18
C ARG A 316 -17.25 -0.81 -8.65
N GLU A 317 -16.71 -1.74 -9.42
CA GLU A 317 -15.40 -1.61 -10.04
C GLU A 317 -15.51 -1.70 -11.56
N PHE A 318 -14.66 -0.95 -12.23
CA PHE A 318 -14.64 -0.81 -13.68
C PHE A 318 -13.20 -0.85 -14.18
N ARG A 319 -13.08 -1.28 -15.44
CA ARG A 319 -11.85 -1.25 -16.23
C ARG A 319 -12.02 -0.26 -17.36
N LEU A 320 -11.01 0.56 -17.62
CA LEU A 320 -10.92 1.38 -18.81
C LEU A 320 -10.21 0.56 -19.88
N LEU A 321 -10.96 0.12 -20.89
CA LEU A 321 -10.45 -0.70 -21.97
C LEU A 321 -10.29 0.14 -23.23
N HIS A 322 -9.16 0.00 -23.90
CA HIS A 322 -8.90 0.64 -25.19
C HIS A 322 -8.30 -0.33 -26.20
N SER A 323 -8.55 -0.05 -27.48
CA SER A 323 -8.08 -0.89 -28.58
C SER A 323 -8.04 -0.09 -29.89
N GLY A 324 -7.32 -0.61 -30.89
CA GLY A 324 -7.24 -0.01 -32.22
C GLY A 324 -6.36 1.24 -32.28
N SER A 325 -6.41 1.96 -33.40
CA SER A 325 -5.74 3.25 -33.59
C SER A 325 -6.46 4.09 -34.64
N GLY A 326 -6.28 5.42 -34.59
CA GLY A 326 -6.93 6.35 -35.51
C GLY A 326 -8.46 6.19 -35.50
N SER A 327 -9.07 6.05 -36.68
CA SER A 327 -10.54 5.96 -36.80
C SER A 327 -11.15 4.65 -36.25
N SER A 328 -10.33 3.65 -35.91
CA SER A 328 -10.81 2.41 -35.28
C SER A 328 -10.50 2.35 -33.79
N ALA A 329 -9.99 3.44 -33.20
CA ALA A 329 -9.69 3.50 -31.78
C ALA A 329 -10.98 3.44 -30.96
N THR A 330 -10.95 2.70 -29.85
CA THR A 330 -12.06 2.59 -28.90
C THR A 330 -11.59 2.93 -27.51
N LEU A 331 -12.44 3.56 -26.71
CA LEU A 331 -12.24 3.78 -25.28
C LEU A 331 -13.58 3.48 -24.59
N VAL A 332 -13.58 2.49 -23.70
CA VAL A 332 -14.81 1.99 -23.08
C VAL A 332 -14.60 1.74 -21.59
N VAL A 333 -15.43 2.34 -20.75
CA VAL A 333 -15.52 1.97 -19.34
C VAL A 333 -16.36 0.69 -19.22
N THR A 334 -15.77 -0.37 -18.70
CA THR A 334 -16.35 -1.71 -18.66
C THR A 334 -16.53 -2.18 -17.22
N PRO A 335 -17.75 -2.59 -16.78
CA PRO A 335 -17.96 -3.17 -15.46
C PRO A 335 -17.07 -4.40 -15.23
N SER A 336 -16.56 -4.53 -14.01
CA SER A 336 -15.69 -5.61 -13.56
C SER A 336 -16.09 -6.09 -12.17
N PHE A 337 -15.58 -7.26 -11.78
CA PHE A 337 -15.66 -7.69 -10.39
C PHE A 337 -14.98 -6.69 -9.46
N VAL A 338 -15.46 -6.59 -8.22
CA VAL A 338 -14.78 -5.83 -7.17
C VAL A 338 -13.62 -6.66 -6.66
N LYS A 339 -12.40 -6.16 -6.86
CA LYS A 339 -11.18 -6.83 -6.40
C LYS A 339 -11.12 -6.93 -4.87
N ASP A 340 -10.55 -8.03 -4.37
CA ASP A 340 -10.42 -8.37 -2.94
C ASP A 340 -11.78 -8.49 -2.22
N ASN A 341 -12.83 -8.85 -2.96
CA ASN A 341 -14.20 -8.99 -2.46
C ASN A 341 -14.78 -10.35 -2.89
N PRO A 342 -14.32 -11.49 -2.31
CA PRO A 342 -14.92 -12.80 -2.57
C PRO A 342 -16.45 -12.78 -2.42
N ALA A 343 -17.17 -13.46 -3.30
CA ALA A 343 -18.62 -13.58 -3.17
C ALA A 343 -19.00 -14.40 -1.92
N ALA A 344 -19.93 -13.92 -1.10
CA ALA A 344 -20.34 -14.61 0.13
C ALA A 344 -20.77 -16.08 -0.07
N PRO A 345 -21.48 -16.47 -1.15
CA PRO A 345 -21.83 -17.88 -1.40
C PRO A 345 -20.64 -18.84 -1.48
N LEU A 346 -19.41 -18.35 -1.63
CA LEU A 346 -18.21 -19.16 -1.57
C LEU A 346 -17.99 -19.77 -0.18
N PHE A 347 -18.41 -19.09 0.89
CA PHE A 347 -18.27 -19.54 2.27
C PHE A 347 -19.35 -20.54 2.71
N ASP A 348 -20.45 -20.64 1.96
CA ASP A 348 -21.59 -21.51 2.29
C ASP A 348 -21.24 -23.00 2.15
N PRO A 349 -21.25 -23.79 3.23
CA PRO A 349 -20.96 -25.22 3.16
C PRO A 349 -21.94 -26.02 2.30
N ALA A 350 -23.17 -25.54 2.11
CA ALA A 350 -24.21 -26.18 1.30
C ALA A 350 -24.12 -25.84 -0.20
N SER A 351 -23.35 -24.81 -0.58
CA SER A 351 -23.22 -24.39 -1.98
C SER A 351 -22.53 -25.47 -2.82
N THR A 352 -23.18 -25.84 -3.93
CA THR A 352 -22.69 -26.83 -4.91
C THR A 352 -22.01 -26.19 -6.13
N ASP A 353 -21.91 -24.86 -6.18
CA ASP A 353 -21.15 -24.17 -7.22
C ASP A 353 -19.68 -24.63 -7.18
N ALA A 354 -19.13 -25.02 -8.33
CA ALA A 354 -17.77 -25.54 -8.43
C ALA A 354 -16.72 -24.53 -7.91
N ARG A 355 -16.95 -23.23 -8.07
CA ARG A 355 -16.10 -22.16 -7.52
C ARG A 355 -16.13 -22.16 -6.00
N ALA A 356 -17.32 -22.33 -5.41
CA ALA A 356 -17.50 -22.37 -3.97
C ALA A 356 -16.83 -23.63 -3.37
N VAL A 357 -17.00 -24.79 -4.01
CA VAL A 357 -16.31 -26.03 -3.62
C VAL A 357 -14.78 -25.87 -3.68
N ALA A 358 -14.25 -25.33 -4.78
CA ALA A 358 -12.82 -25.08 -4.95
C ALA A 358 -12.27 -24.07 -3.94
N PHE A 359 -13.03 -22.99 -3.68
CA PHE A 359 -12.67 -21.99 -2.69
C PHE A 359 -12.53 -22.60 -1.29
N ARG A 360 -13.53 -23.38 -0.84
CA ARG A 360 -13.51 -23.98 0.50
C ARG A 360 -12.48 -25.11 0.66
N SER A 361 -12.20 -25.86 -0.41
CA SER A 361 -11.32 -27.03 -0.35
C SER A 361 -9.85 -26.70 -0.67
N THR A 362 -9.56 -25.59 -1.34
CA THR A 362 -8.20 -25.25 -1.77
C THR A 362 -7.87 -23.79 -1.51
N SER A 363 -8.57 -22.84 -2.15
CA SER A 363 -8.14 -21.44 -2.15
C SER A 363 -8.13 -20.80 -0.76
N PHE A 364 -9.23 -20.88 -0.01
CA PHE A 364 -9.30 -20.29 1.33
C PHE A 364 -8.37 -20.96 2.34
N PRO A 365 -8.26 -22.31 2.39
CA PRO A 365 -7.21 -22.95 3.16
C PRO A 365 -5.81 -22.38 2.87
N ASP A 366 -5.46 -22.09 1.62
CA ASP A 366 -4.14 -21.53 1.28
C ASP A 366 -3.96 -20.06 1.71
N LEU A 367 -5.06 -19.34 1.91
CA LEU A 367 -5.06 -18.00 2.49
C LEU A 367 -4.91 -17.97 4.02
N VAL A 368 -5.19 -19.08 4.72
CA VAL A 368 -5.21 -19.10 6.20
C VAL A 368 -3.87 -18.64 6.78
N GLU A 369 -2.75 -19.10 6.23
CA GLU A 369 -1.44 -18.68 6.74
C GLU A 369 -1.28 -17.16 6.59
N ARG A 370 -1.55 -16.59 5.41
CA ARG A 370 -1.43 -15.15 5.14
C ARG A 370 -2.35 -14.33 6.05
N LEU A 371 -3.61 -14.73 6.18
CA LEU A 371 -4.58 -14.04 7.03
C LEU A 371 -4.25 -14.16 8.52
N ALA A 372 -3.71 -15.31 8.97
CA ALA A 372 -3.39 -15.57 10.37
C ALA A 372 -2.01 -15.04 10.79
N ALA A 373 -1.09 -14.85 9.85
CA ALA A 373 0.30 -14.51 10.11
C ALA A 373 0.54 -13.01 10.33
N ALA A 374 -0.43 -12.16 9.98
CA ALA A 374 -0.37 -10.74 10.25
C ALA A 374 -0.93 -10.44 11.65
N ASP A 375 -0.12 -9.83 12.51
CA ASP A 375 -0.59 -9.26 13.79
C ASP A 375 -1.09 -7.81 13.60
N ASP A 376 -0.90 -7.27 12.39
CA ASP A 376 -1.27 -5.92 11.97
C ASP A 376 -2.34 -5.97 10.87
N ILE A 377 -3.45 -5.25 11.07
CA ILE A 377 -4.56 -5.14 10.11
C ILE A 377 -4.11 -4.58 8.76
N ASN A 378 -3.06 -3.75 8.72
CA ASN A 378 -2.51 -3.19 7.48
C ASN A 378 -1.91 -4.27 6.56
N ARG A 379 -1.64 -5.47 7.10
CA ARG A 379 -0.98 -6.58 6.39
C ARG A 379 -1.92 -7.73 6.03
N PHE A 380 -3.20 -7.62 6.36
CA PHE A 380 -4.20 -8.57 5.86
C PHE A 380 -4.27 -8.47 4.34
N ALA A 381 -4.27 -9.62 3.66
CA ALA A 381 -4.35 -9.67 2.22
C ALA A 381 -4.98 -10.98 1.75
N LEU A 382 -5.83 -10.90 0.72
CA LEU A 382 -6.36 -12.05 0.00
C LEU A 382 -5.55 -12.34 -1.27
N GLU A 383 -4.85 -11.35 -1.82
CA GLU A 383 -4.00 -11.51 -2.99
C GLU A 383 -2.50 -11.61 -2.65
N PRO A 384 -1.72 -12.36 -3.47
CA PRO A 384 -2.21 -13.40 -4.37
C PRO A 384 -2.71 -14.61 -3.55
N GLY A 385 -3.82 -15.22 -3.95
CA GLY A 385 -4.22 -16.45 -3.28
C GLY A 385 -5.57 -17.07 -3.67
N TYR A 386 -6.38 -16.40 -4.50
CA TYR A 386 -7.55 -17.04 -5.10
C TYR A 386 -7.86 -16.45 -6.50
N PRO A 387 -8.52 -17.22 -7.39
CA PRO A 387 -8.84 -16.75 -8.74
C PRO A 387 -9.80 -15.55 -8.77
N ALA A 388 -9.54 -14.59 -9.65
CA ALA A 388 -10.38 -13.41 -9.83
C ALA A 388 -11.86 -13.74 -10.12
N THR A 389 -12.16 -14.90 -10.72
CA THR A 389 -13.53 -15.39 -10.99
C THR A 389 -14.40 -15.63 -9.75
N MET A 390 -13.78 -15.56 -8.56
CA MET A 390 -14.45 -15.71 -7.27
C MET A 390 -14.84 -14.36 -6.63
N ASN A 391 -14.35 -13.24 -7.15
CA ASN A 391 -14.78 -11.92 -6.69
C ASN A 391 -16.23 -11.63 -7.10
N ALA A 392 -17.00 -11.03 -6.21
CA ALA A 392 -18.36 -10.58 -6.51
C ALA A 392 -18.36 -9.41 -7.51
N GLY A 393 -19.50 -9.20 -8.17
CA GLY A 393 -19.71 -8.09 -9.09
C GLY A 393 -19.82 -6.72 -8.42
N GLU A 394 -20.21 -6.70 -7.15
CA GLU A 394 -20.44 -5.48 -6.37
C GLU A 394 -20.28 -5.76 -4.88
N SER A 395 -19.98 -4.71 -4.11
CA SER A 395 -20.06 -4.74 -2.64
C SER A 395 -21.28 -3.97 -2.16
N GLN A 396 -22.10 -4.58 -1.29
CA GLN A 396 -23.38 -4.05 -0.81
C GLN A 396 -23.46 -4.05 0.71
N MET A 397 -24.26 -3.14 1.27
CA MET A 397 -24.41 -2.93 2.72
C MET A 397 -25.23 -4.01 3.42
N ILE A 398 -26.27 -4.53 2.76
CA ILE A 398 -27.32 -5.34 3.43
C ILE A 398 -27.70 -6.60 2.64
N GLY A 399 -26.97 -6.92 1.57
CA GLY A 399 -27.18 -8.14 0.81
C GLY A 399 -26.54 -9.37 1.45
N LEU A 400 -27.22 -10.51 1.36
CA LEU A 400 -26.63 -11.85 1.59
C LEU A 400 -25.39 -12.11 0.71
N GLN A 401 -25.18 -11.32 -0.34
CA GLN A 401 -24.10 -11.46 -1.31
C GLN A 401 -22.70 -11.12 -0.76
N ASN A 402 -22.62 -10.29 0.29
CA ASN A 402 -21.35 -9.84 0.87
C ASN A 402 -21.25 -10.06 2.39
N ASN A 403 -22.18 -10.81 3.01
CA ASN A 403 -22.08 -11.19 4.42
C ASN A 403 -21.45 -12.59 4.56
N TYR A 404 -20.15 -12.62 4.87
CA TYR A 404 -19.40 -13.88 4.97
C TYR A 404 -19.85 -14.70 6.18
N PHE A 405 -20.22 -14.07 7.30
CA PHE A 405 -20.63 -14.80 8.51
C PHE A 405 -21.98 -15.48 8.37
N ALA A 406 -22.95 -14.85 7.68
CA ALA A 406 -24.24 -15.47 7.41
C ALA A 406 -24.11 -16.74 6.57
N THR A 407 -23.22 -16.75 5.59
CA THR A 407 -22.98 -17.92 4.71
C THR A 407 -22.05 -18.94 5.35
N PHE A 408 -20.99 -18.50 6.02
CA PHE A 408 -20.07 -19.37 6.76
C PHE A 408 -20.78 -20.16 7.87
N GLY A 409 -21.77 -19.51 8.53
CA GLY A 409 -22.62 -20.09 9.57
C GLY A 409 -21.87 -20.48 10.85
N ALA A 410 -22.60 -20.69 11.96
CA ALA A 410 -21.99 -21.05 13.25
C ALA A 410 -21.75 -22.58 13.43
N GLY A 411 -22.31 -23.41 12.53
CA GLY A 411 -22.25 -24.87 12.63
C GLY A 411 -20.93 -25.47 12.14
N PRO A 412 -20.63 -26.74 12.47
CA PRO A 412 -19.45 -27.44 11.94
C PRO A 412 -19.47 -27.51 10.40
N SER A 413 -18.31 -27.26 9.78
CA SER A 413 -18.13 -27.38 8.34
C SER A 413 -16.71 -27.84 7.98
N ALA A 414 -16.54 -28.43 6.80
CA ALA A 414 -15.21 -28.83 6.32
C ALA A 414 -14.23 -27.66 6.23
N LEU A 415 -14.73 -26.47 5.85
CA LEU A 415 -13.92 -25.25 5.82
C LEU A 415 -13.46 -24.86 7.23
N ARG A 416 -14.36 -24.83 8.22
CA ARG A 416 -14.01 -24.56 9.63
C ARG A 416 -12.95 -25.53 10.14
N THR A 417 -13.12 -26.82 9.88
CA THR A 417 -12.13 -27.85 10.25
C THR A 417 -10.79 -27.60 9.57
N SER A 418 -10.78 -27.29 8.27
CA SER A 418 -9.54 -27.01 7.52
C SER A 418 -8.82 -25.76 8.04
N ILE A 419 -9.54 -24.69 8.35
CA ILE A 419 -8.97 -23.48 8.93
C ILE A 419 -8.36 -23.82 10.30
N GLN A 420 -9.13 -24.49 11.17
CA GLN A 420 -8.65 -24.86 12.50
C GLN A 420 -7.41 -25.77 12.44
N SER A 421 -7.36 -26.74 11.53
CA SER A 421 -6.19 -27.61 11.34
C SER A 421 -4.95 -26.80 10.92
N LYS A 422 -5.08 -25.83 10.02
CA LYS A 422 -3.97 -24.95 9.63
C LYS A 422 -3.51 -24.05 10.78
N LEU A 423 -4.45 -23.46 11.52
CA LEU A 423 -4.12 -22.65 12.71
C LEU A 423 -3.38 -23.47 13.76
N THR A 424 -3.85 -24.68 14.07
CA THR A 424 -3.18 -25.60 15.00
C THR A 424 -1.79 -26.00 14.50
N ALA A 425 -1.63 -26.30 13.21
CA ALA A 425 -0.32 -26.63 12.62
C ALA A 425 0.67 -25.46 12.72
N MET A 426 0.19 -24.22 12.64
CA MET A 426 0.99 -23.00 12.80
C MET A 426 1.22 -22.61 14.26
N GLY A 427 0.59 -23.29 15.23
CA GLY A 427 0.59 -22.88 16.64
C GLY A 427 -0.14 -21.55 16.89
N SER A 428 -1.06 -21.15 16.01
CA SER A 428 -1.85 -19.93 16.16
C SER A 428 -3.03 -20.16 17.11
N ALA A 429 -3.29 -19.16 17.97
CA ALA A 429 -4.43 -19.15 18.89
C ALA A 429 -5.71 -18.55 18.28
N LEU A 430 -5.66 -18.11 17.01
CA LEU A 430 -6.83 -17.57 16.32
C LEU A 430 -7.92 -18.64 16.15
N THR A 431 -9.15 -18.16 15.97
CA THR A 431 -10.31 -19.00 15.65
C THR A 431 -10.62 -18.97 14.15
N PRO A 432 -11.36 -19.95 13.60
CA PRO A 432 -11.85 -19.89 12.23
C PRO A 432 -12.68 -18.64 11.93
N ASP A 433 -13.50 -18.19 12.89
CA ASP A 433 -14.30 -16.97 12.77
C ASP A 433 -13.42 -15.73 12.67
N GLN A 434 -12.35 -15.63 13.46
CA GLN A 434 -11.41 -14.51 13.36
C GLN A 434 -10.70 -14.49 12.00
N VAL A 435 -10.31 -15.65 11.45
CA VAL A 435 -9.70 -15.71 10.11
C VAL A 435 -10.68 -15.29 9.00
N VAL A 436 -11.94 -15.72 9.08
CA VAL A 436 -12.99 -15.26 8.16
C VAL A 436 -13.29 -13.77 8.36
N GLY A 437 -13.25 -13.28 9.59
CA GLY A 437 -13.34 -11.85 9.90
C GLY A 437 -12.23 -11.04 9.25
N ARG A 438 -10.98 -11.52 9.28
CA ARG A 438 -9.86 -10.88 8.58
C ARG A 438 -10.03 -10.88 7.07
N ALA A 439 -10.62 -11.91 6.48
CA ALA A 439 -10.99 -11.90 5.07
C ALA A 439 -12.13 -10.91 4.79
N PHE A 440 -13.10 -10.82 5.70
CA PHE A 440 -14.25 -9.93 5.57
C PHE A 440 -13.85 -8.46 5.69
N SER A 441 -12.94 -8.10 6.59
CA SER A 441 -12.47 -6.72 6.76
C SER A 441 -11.73 -6.15 5.54
N LEU A 442 -11.29 -7.01 4.62
CA LEU A 442 -10.69 -6.63 3.34
C LEU A 442 -11.72 -6.35 2.25
N SER A 443 -12.92 -6.92 2.38
CA SER A 443 -14.06 -6.60 1.53
C SER A 443 -14.57 -5.18 1.84
N CYS A 444 -15.20 -4.52 0.86
CA CYS A 444 -15.61 -3.14 1.08
C CYS A 444 -16.72 -3.04 2.14
N SER A 445 -17.68 -3.97 2.13
CA SER A 445 -18.76 -4.04 3.13
C SER A 445 -18.23 -4.42 4.51
N GLY A 446 -17.35 -5.42 4.61
CA GLY A 446 -16.79 -5.84 5.90
C GLY A 446 -15.79 -4.86 6.48
N CYS A 447 -15.20 -3.97 5.67
CA CYS A 447 -14.56 -2.78 6.18
C CYS A 447 -15.62 -1.81 6.71
N HIS A 448 -16.52 -1.30 5.87
CA HIS A 448 -17.36 -0.13 6.17
C HIS A 448 -18.56 -0.34 7.12
N GLU A 449 -19.22 -1.49 7.07
CA GLU A 449 -20.36 -1.87 7.93
C GLU A 449 -20.35 -3.40 8.12
N PRO A 450 -19.42 -3.94 8.91
CA PRO A 450 -19.33 -5.38 9.08
C PRO A 450 -20.59 -5.92 9.76
N ILE A 451 -21.19 -6.93 9.14
CA ILE A 451 -22.19 -7.76 9.82
C ILE A 451 -21.45 -8.91 10.50
N GLY A 452 -21.17 -8.76 11.80
CA GLY A 452 -20.35 -9.66 12.60
C GLY A 452 -21.05 -10.94 13.06
N ASP A 453 -22.31 -11.15 12.68
CA ASP A 453 -23.04 -12.36 13.00
C ASP A 453 -23.95 -12.86 11.85
N ALA A 454 -24.48 -14.07 12.02
CA ALA A 454 -25.39 -14.67 11.04
C ALA A 454 -26.80 -14.06 11.04
N THR A 455 -27.11 -13.11 11.94
CA THR A 455 -28.45 -12.52 12.09
C THR A 455 -28.71 -11.38 11.11
N GLY A 456 -27.67 -10.88 10.44
CA GLY A 456 -27.80 -9.81 9.45
C GLY A 456 -27.71 -8.41 10.06
N SER A 457 -27.49 -8.28 11.37
CA SER A 457 -27.44 -6.99 12.05
C SER A 457 -26.05 -6.34 11.88
N PRO A 458 -25.94 -5.10 11.36
CA PRO A 458 -24.68 -4.39 11.33
C PRO A 458 -24.08 -4.31 12.73
N THR A 459 -22.81 -4.70 12.84
CA THR A 459 -22.03 -4.64 14.08
C THR A 459 -20.87 -3.68 13.88
N VAL A 460 -20.55 -2.90 14.91
CA VAL A 460 -19.40 -1.97 14.83
C VAL A 460 -18.07 -2.69 15.12
N GLU A 461 -18.11 -3.91 15.65
CA GLU A 461 -16.93 -4.64 16.13
C GLU A 461 -16.85 -6.03 15.49
N LEU A 462 -15.95 -6.15 14.50
CA LEU A 462 -15.53 -7.43 13.98
C LEU A 462 -14.35 -7.95 14.82
N ASP A 463 -14.48 -9.12 15.43
CA ASP A 463 -13.35 -9.75 16.13
C ASP A 463 -12.35 -10.30 15.11
N LEU A 464 -11.23 -9.61 14.97
CA LEU A 464 -10.14 -9.96 14.07
C LEU A 464 -9.02 -10.74 14.79
N GLY A 465 -9.16 -11.04 16.09
CA GLY A 465 -8.10 -11.64 16.89
C GLY A 465 -6.84 -10.77 16.95
N THR A 466 -7.03 -9.44 16.94
CA THR A 466 -5.97 -8.43 17.11
C THR A 466 -6.36 -7.49 18.23
N THR A 467 -5.38 -6.86 18.87
CA THR A 467 -5.64 -5.80 19.87
C THR A 467 -6.12 -4.50 19.22
N ALA A 468 -5.81 -4.30 17.94
CA ALA A 468 -6.39 -3.22 17.14
C ALA A 468 -7.85 -3.55 16.80
N THR A 469 -8.77 -2.69 17.20
CA THR A 469 -10.12 -2.67 16.64
C THR A 469 -10.09 -1.93 15.30
N LEU A 470 -10.97 -2.29 14.38
CA LEU A 470 -11.28 -1.42 13.24
C LEU A 470 -11.76 -0.09 13.81
N ALA A 471 -10.89 0.92 13.81
CA ALA A 471 -11.23 2.27 14.27
C ALA A 471 -12.47 2.78 13.51
N LYS A 472 -13.22 3.70 14.14
CA LYS A 472 -14.50 4.15 13.59
C LYS A 472 -14.31 4.66 12.16
N LEU A 473 -14.98 4.00 11.24
CA LEU A 473 -15.07 4.45 9.86
C LEU A 473 -16.11 5.55 9.81
N ARG A 474 -15.94 6.51 8.89
CA ARG A 474 -17.07 7.35 8.50
C ARG A 474 -18.04 6.47 7.72
N PRO A 475 -19.36 6.64 7.87
CA PRO A 475 -20.34 5.83 7.17
C PRO A 475 -19.96 5.69 5.68
N PHE A 476 -19.49 4.49 5.34
CA PHE A 476 -19.17 4.04 3.99
C PHE A 476 -18.09 4.82 3.19
N THR A 477 -17.29 5.69 3.82
CA THR A 477 -16.22 6.44 3.14
C THR A 477 -14.99 6.61 4.03
N GLN A 478 -13.79 6.56 3.45
CA GLN A 478 -12.53 6.87 4.17
C GLN A 478 -12.15 8.35 4.01
N THR A 479 -12.51 8.93 2.87
CA THR A 479 -12.38 10.36 2.55
C THR A 479 -13.76 10.91 2.22
N SER A 480 -14.10 12.10 2.72
CA SER A 480 -15.43 12.68 2.58
C SER A 480 -15.36 14.03 1.88
N GLU A 481 -16.43 14.38 1.19
CA GLU A 481 -16.76 15.68 0.65
C GLU A 481 -17.06 16.77 1.72
N GLN A 482 -17.11 16.40 3.00
CA GLN A 482 -17.30 17.35 4.10
C GLN A 482 -16.01 18.11 4.42
N LEU A 483 -16.13 19.41 4.73
CA LEU A 483 -15.00 20.30 4.98
C LEU A 483 -14.67 20.45 6.47
N GLU A 484 -13.38 20.59 6.76
CA GLU A 484 -12.84 21.05 8.04
C GLU A 484 -11.81 22.18 7.79
N ALA A 485 -11.48 22.92 8.84
CA ALA A 485 -10.38 23.88 8.77
C ALA A 485 -9.06 23.15 8.54
N ASP A 486 -8.19 23.72 7.71
CA ASP A 486 -6.84 23.19 7.52
C ASP A 486 -5.89 23.81 8.56
N PRO A 487 -5.40 23.05 9.57
CA PRO A 487 -4.47 23.56 10.56
C PRO A 487 -3.11 23.94 9.98
N ASP A 488 -2.74 23.40 8.81
CA ASP A 488 -1.44 23.65 8.18
C ASP A 488 -1.46 24.92 7.31
N GLU A 489 -2.64 25.44 6.96
CA GLU A 489 -2.83 26.58 6.05
C GLU A 489 -3.85 27.57 6.65
N PRO A 490 -3.41 28.69 7.28
CA PRO A 490 -4.30 29.62 7.97
C PRO A 490 -5.44 30.15 7.08
N GLY A 491 -6.68 29.87 7.46
CA GLY A 491 -7.88 30.25 6.69
C GLY A 491 -8.23 29.30 5.55
N GLY A 492 -7.40 28.30 5.28
CA GLY A 492 -7.64 27.24 4.32
C GLY A 492 -8.63 26.19 4.83
N GLN A 493 -9.19 25.42 3.90
CA GLN A 493 -10.06 24.30 4.19
C GLN A 493 -9.50 23.00 3.59
N ARG A 494 -9.91 21.89 4.16
CA ARG A 494 -9.60 20.57 3.62
C ARG A 494 -10.77 19.62 3.82
N PHE A 495 -10.80 18.57 3.00
CA PHE A 495 -11.77 17.49 3.12
C PHE A 495 -11.45 16.57 4.30
N LYS A 496 -12.47 16.20 5.07
CA LYS A 496 -12.37 15.34 6.26
C LYS A 496 -12.00 13.91 5.84
N ILE A 497 -11.22 13.25 6.69
CA ILE A 497 -10.89 11.81 6.59
C ILE A 497 -11.38 11.05 7.83
N SER A 498 -11.49 9.73 7.72
CA SER A 498 -11.92 8.85 8.83
C SER A 498 -10.88 8.73 9.93
N GLU A 499 -11.33 8.33 11.13
CA GLU A 499 -10.43 8.03 12.25
C GLU A 499 -9.53 6.83 11.94
N ALA A 500 -10.02 5.87 11.14
CA ALA A 500 -9.20 4.73 10.72
C ALA A 500 -8.06 5.12 9.78
N LEU A 501 -8.28 6.08 8.88
CA LEU A 501 -7.16 6.60 8.09
C LEU A 501 -6.13 7.26 9.02
N THR A 502 -6.54 8.17 9.89
CA THR A 502 -5.60 8.91 10.76
C THR A 502 -4.92 8.04 11.82
N GLY A 503 -5.62 7.05 12.38
CA GLY A 503 -5.16 6.27 13.52
C GLY A 503 -4.48 4.96 13.16
N VAL A 504 -4.76 4.40 11.98
CA VAL A 504 -4.30 3.05 11.59
C VAL A 504 -3.52 3.08 10.28
N PHE A 505 -4.15 3.53 9.19
CA PHE A 505 -3.60 3.30 7.86
C PHE A 505 -2.54 4.32 7.43
N ILE A 506 -2.72 5.60 7.72
CA ILE A 506 -1.75 6.65 7.37
C ILE A 506 -0.45 6.48 8.17
N PRO A 507 -0.47 6.20 9.49
CA PRO A 507 0.75 5.92 10.24
C PRO A 507 1.55 4.76 9.66
N PHE A 508 0.88 3.66 9.28
CA PHE A 508 1.54 2.55 8.61
C PHE A 508 2.21 2.97 7.30
N ARG A 509 1.50 3.69 6.42
CA ARG A 509 2.05 4.18 5.14
C ARG A 509 3.24 5.10 5.33
N LYS A 510 3.19 5.97 6.35
CA LYS A 510 4.28 6.86 6.72
C LYS A 510 5.53 6.07 7.13
N ASN A 511 5.35 5.01 7.93
CA ASN A 511 6.46 4.16 8.35
C ASN A 511 7.09 3.46 7.14
N VAL A 512 6.29 2.82 6.28
CA VAL A 512 6.79 2.17 5.05
C VAL A 512 7.57 3.15 4.17
N MET A 513 7.07 4.38 4.02
CA MET A 513 7.76 5.42 3.25
C MET A 513 9.07 5.87 3.91
N ALA A 514 9.07 6.09 5.22
CA ALA A 514 10.26 6.49 5.95
C ALA A 514 11.34 5.41 5.91
N GLU A 515 10.96 4.15 6.13
CA GLU A 515 11.86 3.00 6.09
C GLU A 515 12.45 2.81 4.69
N PHE A 516 11.66 2.93 3.64
CA PHE A 516 12.19 2.90 2.26
C PHE A 516 13.21 4.02 1.99
N LEU A 517 12.98 5.23 2.53
CA LEU A 517 13.87 6.36 2.32
C LEU A 517 15.18 6.23 3.09
N LEU A 518 15.14 5.64 4.29
CA LEU A 518 16.25 5.60 5.24
C LEU A 518 17.06 4.29 5.18
N ASN A 519 16.42 3.17 4.88
CA ASN A 519 17.00 1.84 5.13
C ASN A 519 17.49 1.19 3.84
N ASP A 520 18.41 0.22 3.99
CA ASP A 520 18.97 -0.52 2.87
C ASP A 520 18.05 -1.69 2.49
N PRO A 521 17.62 -1.82 1.22
CA PRO A 521 16.67 -2.84 0.79
C PRO A 521 17.23 -4.27 0.86
N ILE A 522 18.55 -4.44 0.91
CA ILE A 522 19.16 -5.76 1.15
C ILE A 522 19.04 -6.13 2.61
N LEU A 523 19.29 -5.18 3.52
CA LEU A 523 19.25 -5.41 4.97
C LEU A 523 17.83 -5.57 5.52
N GLY A 524 16.85 -4.90 4.90
CA GLY A 524 15.42 -5.08 5.20
C GLY A 524 14.74 -6.21 4.41
N PHE A 525 15.48 -7.01 3.63
CA PHE A 525 14.93 -8.12 2.83
C PHE A 525 13.87 -7.73 1.79
N GLU A 526 13.88 -6.48 1.35
CA GLU A 526 12.91 -5.85 0.45
C GLU A 526 13.10 -6.24 -1.03
N LYS A 527 14.16 -7.00 -1.35
CA LYS A 527 14.48 -7.44 -2.70
C LYS A 527 14.32 -8.96 -2.86
N PRO A 528 13.25 -9.43 -3.53
CA PRO A 528 13.05 -10.85 -3.77
C PRO A 528 14.22 -11.54 -4.46
N GLY A 529 14.60 -12.70 -3.94
CA GLY A 529 15.68 -13.53 -4.48
C GLY A 529 17.10 -12.96 -4.30
N ALA A 530 17.27 -11.83 -3.60
CA ALA A 530 18.58 -11.27 -3.34
C ALA A 530 19.41 -12.15 -2.39
N TRP A 531 18.80 -12.57 -1.28
CA TRP A 531 19.39 -13.52 -0.35
C TRP A 531 19.24 -14.94 -0.87
N THR A 532 20.29 -15.75 -0.68
CA THR A 532 20.35 -17.11 -1.22
C THR A 532 20.69 -18.12 -0.14
N SER A 533 20.23 -19.36 -0.32
CA SER A 533 20.64 -20.51 0.48
C SER A 533 20.68 -21.74 -0.41
N ALA A 534 21.71 -22.57 -0.25
CA ALA A 534 21.79 -23.86 -0.94
C ALA A 534 21.02 -24.96 -0.20
N GLN A 535 20.70 -24.77 1.08
CA GLN A 535 20.13 -25.78 1.96
C GLN A 535 18.64 -25.55 2.28
N ALA A 536 18.13 -24.34 2.07
CA ALA A 536 16.73 -23.99 2.34
C ALA A 536 16.06 -23.31 1.15
N GLN A 537 14.76 -23.56 1.00
CA GLN A 537 13.91 -22.73 0.15
C GLN A 537 13.65 -21.40 0.86
N LEU A 538 14.05 -20.30 0.21
CA LEU A 538 13.80 -18.94 0.66
C LEU A 538 12.67 -18.30 -0.16
N SER A 539 11.88 -17.46 0.49
CA SER A 539 10.86 -16.63 -0.16
C SER A 539 10.66 -15.33 0.60
N VAL A 540 10.09 -14.34 -0.07
CA VAL A 540 9.67 -13.09 0.57
C VAL A 540 8.26 -13.26 1.14
N HIS A 541 7.99 -12.71 2.32
CA HIS A 541 6.70 -12.78 3.00
C HIS A 541 6.23 -11.40 3.46
N THR A 542 4.96 -11.06 3.21
CA THR A 542 4.44 -9.69 3.44
C THR A 542 3.55 -9.54 4.68
N GLY A 543 3.16 -10.66 5.32
CA GLY A 543 2.29 -10.67 6.51
C GLY A 543 3.03 -10.56 7.85
N ARG A 544 4.16 -11.26 7.97
CA ARG A 544 5.06 -11.25 9.15
C ARG A 544 6.25 -10.38 8.84
N VAL A 545 6.19 -9.12 9.26
CA VAL A 545 7.16 -8.10 8.90
C VAL A 545 7.25 -7.11 10.05
N VAL A 546 8.48 -6.69 10.37
CA VAL A 546 8.81 -5.68 11.37
C VAL A 546 9.16 -4.36 10.71
N GLU A 547 9.88 -4.39 9.58
CA GLU A 547 10.31 -3.21 8.81
C GLU A 547 9.88 -3.33 7.35
N GLY A 548 9.49 -2.21 6.73
CA GLY A 548 9.20 -2.16 5.31
C GLY A 548 7.92 -2.91 4.98
N ILE A 549 7.91 -3.62 3.86
CA ILE A 549 6.72 -4.37 3.42
C ILE A 549 6.93 -5.88 3.43
N SER A 550 8.16 -6.35 3.72
CA SER A 550 8.47 -7.76 3.60
C SER A 550 9.59 -8.27 4.49
N SER A 551 9.57 -9.57 4.77
CA SER A 551 10.64 -10.29 5.46
C SER A 551 11.10 -11.49 4.64
N LEU A 552 12.27 -12.04 4.98
CA LEU A 552 12.79 -13.27 4.40
C LEU A 552 12.27 -14.49 5.15
N GLN A 553 11.44 -15.29 4.50
CA GLN A 553 10.96 -16.56 5.00
C GLN A 553 11.94 -17.70 4.65
N VAL A 554 12.36 -18.45 5.66
CA VAL A 554 13.05 -19.74 5.53
C VAL A 554 11.99 -20.83 5.62
N LYS A 555 11.50 -21.31 4.48
CA LYS A 555 10.29 -22.13 4.39
C LYS A 555 10.51 -23.57 4.81
N THR A 556 11.57 -24.20 4.31
CA THR A 556 11.90 -25.60 4.58
C THR A 556 13.34 -25.69 5.12
N PRO A 557 13.58 -25.28 6.37
CA PRO A 557 14.92 -25.28 6.92
C PRO A 557 15.44 -26.72 7.05
N SER A 558 16.66 -26.92 6.56
CA SER A 558 17.50 -28.07 6.86
C SER A 558 18.12 -27.95 8.27
N PRO A 559 18.78 -28.99 8.80
CA PRO A 559 19.48 -28.88 10.08
C PRO A 559 20.53 -27.76 10.13
N PHE A 560 21.10 -27.42 8.98
CA PHE A 560 22.03 -26.31 8.78
C PHE A 560 21.63 -25.54 7.52
N ASN A 561 21.55 -24.21 7.62
CA ASN A 561 21.15 -23.33 6.53
C ASN A 561 22.10 -22.14 6.46
N GLU A 562 22.80 -22.01 5.34
CA GLU A 562 23.62 -20.83 5.05
C GLU A 562 22.76 -19.85 4.26
N ILE A 563 22.51 -18.68 4.83
CA ILE A 563 21.67 -17.63 4.24
C ILE A 563 22.59 -16.45 3.95
N VAL A 564 22.87 -16.22 2.67
CA VAL A 564 23.95 -15.33 2.23
C VAL A 564 23.38 -14.12 1.49
N SER A 565 23.82 -12.93 1.89
CA SER A 565 23.45 -11.67 1.24
C SER A 565 24.19 -11.49 -0.09
N PRO A 566 23.65 -10.67 -1.02
CA PRO A 566 24.49 -10.07 -2.05
C PRO A 566 25.48 -9.08 -1.41
N SER A 567 26.45 -8.60 -2.20
CA SER A 567 27.26 -7.47 -1.77
C SER A 567 26.42 -6.20 -1.66
N PHE A 568 26.59 -5.45 -0.57
CA PHE A 568 25.97 -4.15 -0.37
C PHE A 568 27.01 -3.12 0.13
N SER A 569 26.65 -1.84 0.08
CA SER A 569 27.51 -0.75 0.53
C SER A 569 27.15 -0.27 1.92
N SER A 570 28.15 -0.03 2.76
CA SER A 570 27.98 0.61 4.07
C SER A 570 28.09 2.14 4.03
N ALA A 571 28.27 2.74 2.85
CA ALA A 571 28.47 4.19 2.72
C ALA A 571 27.27 5.01 3.25
N ASN A 572 26.05 4.52 3.03
CA ASN A 572 24.82 5.16 3.49
C ASN A 572 24.40 4.73 4.90
N LEU A 573 25.18 3.85 5.55
CA LEU A 573 24.93 3.35 6.91
C LEU A 573 25.79 4.08 7.96
N ALA A 574 26.68 4.98 7.53
CA ALA A 574 27.61 5.65 8.43
C ALA A 574 26.91 6.74 9.29
N PRO A 575 27.22 6.84 10.60
CA PRO A 575 28.18 6.02 11.35
C PRO A 575 27.65 4.61 11.64
N VAL A 576 28.45 3.59 11.30
CA VAL A 576 28.07 2.19 11.48
C VAL A 576 28.37 1.74 12.91
N GLY A 577 27.36 1.19 13.58
CA GLY A 577 27.48 0.59 14.92
C GLY A 577 28.47 -0.57 15.00
N ASP A 578 28.80 -1.03 16.21
CA ASP A 578 29.68 -2.19 16.41
C ASP A 578 28.98 -3.50 16.75
N LYS A 579 27.66 -3.55 16.70
CA LYS A 579 26.90 -4.79 16.83
C LYS A 579 25.99 -4.95 15.63
N ILE A 580 25.79 -6.19 15.19
CA ILE A 580 24.75 -6.52 14.23
C ILE A 580 23.49 -6.90 15.01
N THR A 581 22.34 -6.42 14.58
CA THR A 581 21.03 -6.87 15.07
C THR A 581 20.19 -7.44 13.93
N LEU A 582 19.25 -8.30 14.28
CA LEU A 582 18.30 -8.94 13.37
C LEU A 582 16.99 -9.14 14.12
N ASP A 583 15.86 -8.87 13.49
CA ASP A 583 14.56 -9.31 14.00
C ASP A 583 14.28 -10.72 13.47
N LEU A 584 14.29 -11.70 14.37
CA LEU A 584 14.07 -13.11 14.05
C LEU A 584 12.72 -13.57 14.58
N PHE A 585 11.83 -14.01 13.70
CA PHE A 585 10.65 -14.75 14.10
C PHE A 585 11.03 -16.20 14.44
N VAL A 586 10.89 -16.55 15.72
CA VAL A 586 11.18 -17.89 16.21
C VAL A 586 9.95 -18.77 16.05
N SER A 587 10.03 -19.81 15.21
CA SER A 587 8.87 -20.69 14.95
C SER A 587 8.32 -21.34 16.23
N PRO A 588 7.00 -21.36 16.43
CA PRO A 588 6.36 -22.18 17.47
C PRO A 588 6.45 -23.68 17.18
N VAL A 589 6.65 -24.07 15.91
CA VAL A 589 6.84 -25.46 15.49
C VAL A 589 8.29 -25.87 15.73
N GLN A 590 8.52 -26.53 16.86
CA GLN A 590 9.83 -27.00 17.30
C GLN A 590 9.76 -28.48 17.70
N PRO A 591 10.25 -29.40 16.86
CA PRO A 591 10.23 -30.84 17.16
C PRO A 591 11.05 -31.21 18.40
N SER A 592 12.10 -30.44 18.70
CA SER A 592 12.92 -30.63 19.89
C SER A 592 12.49 -29.68 21.02
N PRO A 593 12.00 -30.21 22.16
CA PRO A 593 11.62 -29.36 23.29
C PRO A 593 12.83 -28.82 24.07
N SER A 594 14.00 -29.48 24.01
CA SER A 594 15.19 -29.12 24.80
C SER A 594 16.22 -28.28 24.03
N TRP A 595 16.12 -28.20 22.69
CA TRP A 595 17.04 -27.42 21.87
C TRP A 595 16.31 -26.77 20.69
N GLY A 596 16.19 -25.44 20.73
CA GLY A 596 15.52 -24.65 19.68
C GLY A 596 16.41 -24.28 18.51
N GLY A 597 17.72 -24.58 18.58
CA GLY A 597 18.70 -24.18 17.57
C GLY A 597 19.59 -23.01 17.98
N ASN A 598 20.37 -22.52 17.03
CA ASN A 598 21.13 -21.27 17.12
C ASN A 598 21.17 -20.56 15.76
N ILE A 599 21.45 -19.26 15.79
CA ILE A 599 21.80 -18.49 14.61
C ILE A 599 23.14 -17.82 14.85
N GLU A 600 24.03 -17.92 13.87
CA GLU A 600 25.33 -17.26 13.85
C GLU A 600 25.40 -16.27 12.68
N VAL A 601 26.18 -15.22 12.83
CA VAL A 601 26.47 -14.26 11.76
C VAL A 601 27.96 -14.19 11.46
N LEU A 602 28.27 -14.23 10.16
CA LEU A 602 29.60 -13.99 9.60
C LEU A 602 29.55 -12.75 8.70
N ILE A 603 30.62 -11.96 8.71
CA ILE A 603 30.78 -10.78 7.86
C ILE A 603 32.04 -10.87 7.00
N SER A 604 31.92 -10.49 5.73
CA SER A 604 33.04 -10.38 4.80
C SER A 604 33.11 -8.99 4.19
N ILE A 605 34.33 -8.44 4.10
CA ILE A 605 34.66 -7.18 3.43
C ILE A 605 35.97 -7.43 2.65
N PRO A 606 35.90 -8.06 1.46
CA PRO A 606 37.08 -8.45 0.70
C PRO A 606 38.05 -7.30 0.42
N SER A 607 37.56 -6.09 0.15
CA SER A 607 38.38 -4.89 -0.08
C SER A 607 39.22 -4.48 1.12
N ALA A 608 38.86 -4.95 2.32
CA ALA A 608 39.59 -4.75 3.57
C ALA A 608 40.36 -6.01 4.03
N GLY A 609 40.39 -7.08 3.22
CA GLY A 609 41.01 -8.36 3.57
C GLY A 609 40.27 -9.14 4.65
N ILE A 610 39.00 -8.81 4.91
CA ILE A 610 38.16 -9.46 5.92
C ILE A 610 37.31 -10.52 5.25
N HIS A 611 37.45 -11.78 5.67
CA HIS A 611 36.75 -12.93 5.08
C HIS A 611 36.13 -13.79 6.17
N ASN A 612 34.81 -14.03 6.08
CA ASN A 612 34.04 -14.87 6.99
C ASN A 612 34.35 -14.58 8.47
N GLN A 613 34.53 -13.30 8.80
CA GLN A 613 34.82 -12.88 10.15
C GLN A 613 33.61 -13.19 11.02
N TRP A 614 33.83 -14.00 12.06
CA TRP A 614 32.79 -14.32 13.02
C TRP A 614 32.36 -13.06 13.77
N ALA A 615 31.04 -12.83 13.82
CA ALA A 615 30.43 -11.66 14.43
C ALA A 615 29.40 -12.02 15.52
N GLY A 616 29.28 -13.29 15.90
CA GLY A 616 28.52 -13.72 17.07
C GLY A 616 27.57 -14.88 16.79
N ASN A 617 27.09 -15.52 17.87
CA ASN A 617 26.05 -16.52 17.83
C ASN A 617 24.99 -16.26 18.91
N VAL A 618 23.74 -16.58 18.62
CA VAL A 618 22.62 -16.47 19.57
C VAL A 618 21.89 -17.81 19.64
N PRO A 619 21.77 -18.43 20.83
CA PRO A 619 20.93 -19.63 21.00
C PRO A 619 19.45 -19.26 20.93
N LEU A 620 18.64 -20.10 20.26
CA LEU A 620 17.20 -19.85 20.10
C LEU A 620 16.36 -20.42 21.25
N THR A 621 16.88 -21.39 22.00
CA THR A 621 16.18 -22.03 23.13
C THR A 621 15.58 -21.06 24.16
N PRO A 622 16.28 -20.00 24.62
CA PRO A 622 15.71 -19.07 25.60
C PRO A 622 14.75 -18.05 25.01
N LEU A 623 14.61 -17.97 23.68
CA LEU A 623 13.80 -16.96 23.04
C LEU A 623 12.32 -17.36 23.00
N PRO A 624 11.38 -16.41 23.18
CA PRO A 624 9.96 -16.69 23.03
C PRO A 624 9.66 -17.09 21.57
N ARG A 625 8.72 -18.02 21.41
CA ARG A 625 8.31 -18.56 20.11
C ARG A 625 7.00 -17.95 19.64
N GLY A 626 6.73 -17.99 18.34
CA GLY A 626 5.50 -17.47 17.75
C GLY A 626 5.48 -15.96 17.55
N GLN A 627 6.61 -15.27 17.74
CA GLN A 627 6.75 -13.83 17.57
C GLN A 627 8.14 -13.45 17.08
N PHE A 628 8.30 -12.23 16.57
CA PHE A 628 9.60 -11.64 16.30
C PHE A 628 10.33 -11.30 17.60
N VAL A 629 11.63 -11.57 17.60
CA VAL A 629 12.54 -11.22 18.68
C VAL A 629 13.73 -10.51 18.06
N ARG A 630 14.00 -9.29 18.52
CA ARG A 630 15.23 -8.60 18.20
C ARG A 630 16.39 -9.32 18.86
N ILE A 631 17.29 -9.87 18.05
CA ILE A 631 18.52 -10.48 18.52
C ILE A 631 19.70 -9.56 18.23
N GLN A 632 20.64 -9.51 19.16
CA GLN A 632 21.87 -8.74 19.04
C GLN A 632 23.05 -9.71 19.11
N PHE A 633 23.96 -9.58 18.15
CA PHE A 633 25.17 -10.41 18.09
C PHE A 633 26.32 -9.77 18.89
N ALA A 634 27.46 -10.47 18.93
CA ALA A 634 28.64 -9.99 19.63
C ALA A 634 29.21 -8.73 18.97
N GLN A 635 30.04 -8.00 19.71
CA GLN A 635 30.71 -6.82 19.19
C GLN A 635 31.64 -7.19 18.03
N LEU A 636 31.57 -6.41 16.96
CA LEU A 636 32.42 -6.50 15.78
C LEU A 636 33.86 -6.12 16.14
N PRO A 637 34.86 -6.84 15.59
CA PRO A 637 36.25 -6.43 15.72
C PRO A 637 36.47 -5.01 15.20
N THR A 638 37.36 -4.25 15.85
CA THR A 638 37.66 -2.85 15.50
C THR A 638 38.01 -2.66 14.02
N ALA A 639 38.77 -3.59 13.43
CA ALA A 639 39.12 -3.55 12.01
C ALA A 639 37.88 -3.62 11.10
N THR A 640 36.90 -4.48 11.44
CA THR A 640 35.63 -4.59 10.73
C THR A 640 34.80 -3.32 10.87
N LYS A 641 34.66 -2.78 12.09
CA LYS A 641 33.96 -1.50 12.33
C LYS A 641 34.57 -0.36 11.51
N ASN A 642 35.90 -0.28 11.47
CA ASN A 642 36.62 0.75 10.73
C ASN A 642 36.41 0.61 9.21
N ALA A 643 36.43 -0.62 8.68
CA ALA A 643 36.15 -0.87 7.26
C ALA A 643 34.71 -0.50 6.87
N LEU A 644 33.73 -0.81 7.73
CA LEU A 644 32.33 -0.41 7.52
C LEU A 644 32.16 1.11 7.54
N ASN A 645 32.75 1.80 8.52
CA ASN A 645 32.72 3.26 8.61
C ASN A 645 33.52 3.96 7.50
N ALA A 646 34.41 3.25 6.81
CA ALA A 646 35.08 3.75 5.60
C ALA A 646 34.20 3.67 4.34
N GLY A 647 32.96 3.16 4.45
CA GLY A 647 32.02 3.08 3.33
C GLY A 647 32.33 1.98 2.33
N ALA A 648 32.74 0.79 2.80
CA ALA A 648 32.98 -0.37 1.96
C ALA A 648 31.77 -0.68 1.04
N SER A 649 32.03 -1.15 -0.17
CA SER A 649 30.99 -1.42 -1.19
C SER A 649 30.75 -2.90 -1.46
N ASP A 650 31.54 -3.77 -0.85
CA ASP A 650 31.55 -5.21 -1.07
C ASP A 650 31.25 -6.01 0.21
N VAL A 651 30.53 -5.39 1.15
CA VAL A 651 30.13 -6.01 2.41
C VAL A 651 29.17 -7.16 2.14
N LYS A 652 29.39 -8.30 2.78
CA LYS A 652 28.47 -9.45 2.76
C LYS A 652 28.20 -9.96 4.17
N LEU A 653 26.95 -10.36 4.40
CA LEU A 653 26.52 -11.05 5.61
C LEU A 653 26.14 -12.49 5.26
N GLN A 654 26.49 -13.40 6.15
CA GLN A 654 26.03 -14.79 6.12
C GLN A 654 25.43 -15.13 7.47
N PHE A 655 24.17 -15.54 7.47
CA PHE A 655 23.50 -16.11 8.63
C PHE A 655 23.52 -17.64 8.55
N ASN A 656 24.09 -18.27 9.58
CA ASN A 656 24.14 -19.71 9.74
C ASN A 656 23.03 -20.13 10.71
N LEU A 657 21.89 -20.55 10.19
CA LEU A 657 20.75 -21.00 10.99
C LEU A 657 20.83 -22.52 11.20
N ASN A 658 21.11 -22.93 12.43
CA ASN A 658 21.15 -24.32 12.87
C ASN A 658 19.89 -24.66 13.65
N VAL A 659 19.06 -25.55 13.15
CA VAL A 659 17.77 -25.89 13.75
C VAL A 659 17.47 -27.37 13.65
N THR A 660 16.45 -27.85 14.36
CA THR A 660 16.03 -29.25 14.21
C THR A 660 15.29 -29.43 12.88
N ALA A 661 15.52 -30.55 12.19
CA ALA A 661 14.75 -30.89 10.99
C ALA A 661 13.24 -30.85 11.26
N ASN A 662 12.45 -30.35 10.30
CA ASN A 662 11.00 -30.13 10.41
C ASN A 662 10.58 -29.03 11.42
N SER A 663 11.51 -28.18 11.88
CA SER A 663 11.13 -26.91 12.52
C SER A 663 10.83 -25.84 11.46
N GLY A 664 10.26 -24.71 11.88
CA GLY A 664 9.99 -23.56 10.98
C GLY A 664 8.51 -23.36 10.66
N PRO A 665 8.17 -22.47 9.69
CA PRO A 665 9.09 -21.57 9.02
C PRO A 665 9.68 -20.51 9.97
N TYR A 666 10.84 -19.97 9.63
CA TYR A 666 11.47 -18.83 10.32
C TYR A 666 11.40 -17.59 9.42
N TYR A 667 11.41 -16.40 10.03
CA TYR A 667 11.40 -15.14 9.29
C TYR A 667 12.51 -14.25 9.80
N LEU A 668 13.31 -13.71 8.88
CA LEU A 668 14.39 -12.78 9.17
C LEU A 668 13.98 -11.42 8.63
N ASP A 669 14.13 -10.39 9.45
CA ASP A 669 13.79 -9.03 9.08
C ASP A 669 14.75 -8.00 9.71
N ASN A 670 14.82 -6.81 9.13
CA ASN A 670 15.33 -5.61 9.80
C ASN A 670 16.76 -5.74 10.36
N VAL A 671 17.70 -6.09 9.48
CA VAL A 671 19.13 -6.18 9.84
C VAL A 671 19.70 -4.78 10.05
N ARG A 672 20.31 -4.52 11.20
CA ARG A 672 20.90 -3.21 11.52
C ARG A 672 22.30 -3.33 12.12
N PHE A 673 23.02 -2.21 12.06
CA PHE A 673 24.29 -2.02 12.77
C PHE A 673 24.08 -0.99 13.89
N GLU A 674 24.24 -1.42 15.14
CA GLU A 674 23.92 -0.63 16.34
C GLU A 674 25.14 -0.54 17.27
N ASN A 675 25.18 0.46 18.17
CA ASN A 675 26.24 0.59 19.16
C ASN A 675 25.89 -0.13 20.46
#